data_AF-A0A3N4EB54-F1
#
_entry.id   AF-A0A3N4EB54-F1
#
_cell.length_a   1.000
_cell.length_b   1.000
_cell.length_c   1.000
_cell.angle_alpha   90.00
_cell.angle_beta   90.00
_cell.angle_gamma   90.00
#
_symmetry.space_group_name_H-M   'P 1'
#
loop_
_entity.id
_entity.type
_entity.pdbx_description
1 polymer ?
#
loop_
_entity_poly.entity_id
_entity_poly.type
_entity_poly.pdbx_seq_one_letter_code
_entity_poly.pdbx_strand_id
1 'polypeptide(L)'
;MLDNSILAWGGALLLLLGEVWTLRNVHCLKKMLLFSTLAELGYVMLGFGLGNEAAETGAMLHLCFQSVMRMLVYVSAWYLIKRTGSSSLSKLAGSGHRMPVVATIFGFGLFSVMGLSPFKGSFSKFLILYGAVEQGQWLLALVGTLASIIASVYYLIVIQRVCLEKLAESDNKLNFDFSVPKARLVISTIFCLTVLTIFMSLFPEPFLHFVESLSSDVSNVVLPEFESPWNPLVLAPYLGGFILFAVGRYSPTLRNALAVVISGLTLILAFNVEGVDSLSYLFGLIFAFICLIVVIYSLSYMRGDEQCNRYYFFLFLMTGSLLGVTSATDFGNFYLFWELMTWSSYFLVVHEQTNEALKAGKKYFLMCVSGAYIMHFGILVLHANLGSFEMDVIGEGINQLTPPIALTVLATFIIGLGVKAGLFPMHSWLPDAHPVAPSSISAPMSAILTKAGIYGLAKVLFVVFGTGALASLSSAIGGFSVGLIVSSLGGLTFIYGEVKALKEQNLKRILAYSTLAQVGEIVAILGIGSHLSTAGAMMHVMNHAIFKSLLFLAAGAVIFRMKSKMLVDLKGVGRKMPFTCCCFAIGILAIMGLPPFSGFFSKFLMVYAAVQTGNLILPIMILLGSIIGAIYYIRIIRVLFFEPYNGPDITEAPVSMRLATAILASLVVLGGLFPQLGMLLVQPVVELFASRGTIEQISIPDLTLNWSLSALIACGGSILVYFVGKSGSTRAGITSMIVMALALGAVLFEAERYDLLSFWFALLISGVGILNLLYSIGYMQHGHAQNRFFFFFVFMIGGLLGVTASNDLFNFFAFWEIMSSWTLYFVIIHEETQDSLNEGFKYFIFNFIGASCMFLGVVMLSVRSGSFDFSQIAEAAQLMPLPWLGTALVLILAGLLMKAAQLPLRIDFQMHPPTAPTPVSGYISAVLLKSGPYGVLKFFALMGGAAVFGKLGTSGELSNLMYAVAVIASITLLYAGAMAMIQTGIKRLLIYSTVSQLGYVMLGLALSSPLGIAGGLMHLVNHMFLKNILFLAAGCILVQLHVDSLDKLGGLGRKMPYTFGLFLFAGLSLSGVPPLNGFASKWLIYQAAFQSGHFLLGLSALMSSMFTLAAVLKFTHVAFLGQASDAAQKVKEAPFSMLFPMFILAGMSLLVGIFPGILLVPISEIMSSMGLGSIDVTWFGALPGPGSWHPITLTLMLVLLSVFGWLFYRLSNQQIVDIHLHSCGVTDIDSADAHVNASSLYEAPKKLIRTLLFSKKQA
;
A
#
# COMPACT_ATOMS: atom_id res chain seq x y z
N MET A 1 -46.10 28.42 -42.79
CA MET A 1 -45.19 28.27 -41.63
C MET A 1 -45.23 26.82 -41.23
N LEU A 2 -44.10 26.10 -41.33
CA LEU A 2 -44.00 24.77 -40.74
C LEU A 2 -44.16 24.94 -39.23
N ASP A 3 -44.93 24.06 -38.60
CA ASP A 3 -45.01 24.00 -37.14
C ASP A 3 -43.58 23.90 -36.57
N ASN A 4 -43.18 24.85 -35.72
CA ASN A 4 -41.81 24.95 -35.20
C ASN A 4 -41.36 23.63 -34.56
N SER A 5 -42.29 22.89 -33.95
CA SER A 5 -42.04 21.56 -33.40
C SER A 5 -41.61 20.52 -34.44
N ILE A 6 -42.19 20.54 -35.65
CA ILE A 6 -41.82 19.66 -36.77
C ILE A 6 -40.40 19.99 -37.24
N LEU A 7 -40.04 21.28 -37.25
CA LEU A 7 -38.70 21.72 -37.61
C LEU A 7 -37.66 21.23 -36.60
N ALA A 8 -37.95 21.31 -35.30
CA ALA A 8 -37.07 20.84 -34.22
C ALA A 8 -36.84 19.33 -34.26
N TRP A 9 -37.91 18.53 -34.37
CA TRP A 9 -37.82 17.07 -34.47
C TRP A 9 -37.22 16.62 -35.81
N GLY A 10 -37.52 17.31 -36.90
CA GLY A 10 -36.88 17.10 -38.20
C GLY A 10 -35.37 17.37 -38.15
N GLY A 11 -34.96 18.43 -37.46
CA GLY A 11 -33.55 18.76 -37.20
C GLY A 11 -32.85 17.69 -36.36
N ALA A 12 -33.48 17.23 -35.27
CA ALA A 12 -32.96 16.16 -34.42
C ALA A 12 -32.81 14.80 -35.15
N LEU A 13 -33.78 14.46 -36.01
CA LEU A 13 -33.71 13.26 -36.85
C LEU A 13 -32.58 13.38 -37.89
N LEU A 14 -32.47 14.54 -38.56
CA LEU A 14 -31.41 14.82 -39.52
C LEU A 14 -30.03 14.74 -38.86
N LEU A 15 -29.90 15.28 -37.65
CA LEU A 15 -28.69 15.23 -36.84
C LEU A 15 -28.29 13.78 -36.57
N LEU A 16 -29.15 12.95 -35.96
CA LEU A 16 -28.80 11.55 -35.66
C LEU A 16 -28.53 10.71 -36.89
N LEU A 17 -29.37 10.79 -37.93
CA LEU A 17 -29.18 10.05 -39.17
C LEU A 17 -27.89 10.48 -39.87
N GLY A 18 -27.61 11.80 -39.88
CA GLY A 18 -26.38 12.37 -40.41
C GLY A 18 -25.14 11.84 -39.70
N GLU A 19 -25.14 11.81 -38.36
CA GLU A 19 -24.02 11.27 -37.58
C GLU A 19 -23.81 9.76 -37.82
N VAL A 20 -24.90 8.97 -37.87
CA VAL A 20 -24.83 7.53 -38.14
C VAL A 20 -24.34 7.24 -39.57
N TRP A 21 -24.83 7.98 -40.56
CA TRP A 21 -24.36 7.86 -41.94
C TRP A 21 -22.90 8.27 -42.10
N THR A 22 -22.46 9.28 -41.36
CA THR A 22 -21.06 9.70 -41.29
C THR A 22 -20.19 8.57 -40.76
N LEU A 23 -20.58 7.95 -39.63
CA LEU A 23 -19.86 6.85 -39.02
C LEU A 23 -19.74 5.64 -39.97
N ARG A 24 -20.82 5.27 -40.67
CA ARG A 24 -20.82 4.20 -41.68
C ARG A 24 -19.90 4.49 -42.86
N ASN A 25 -19.71 5.76 -43.22
CA ASN A 25 -18.89 6.19 -44.34
C ASN A 25 -17.52 6.75 -43.94
N VAL A 26 -17.06 6.52 -42.70
CA VAL A 26 -15.78 7.05 -42.17
C VAL A 26 -14.56 6.65 -43.01
N HIS A 27 -14.65 5.55 -43.76
CA HIS A 27 -13.60 5.10 -44.67
C HIS A 27 -13.34 6.01 -45.88
N CYS A 28 -14.27 6.91 -46.21
CA CYS A 28 -14.15 7.87 -47.32
C CYS A 28 -14.31 9.30 -46.82
N LEU A 29 -13.22 10.06 -46.77
CA LEU A 29 -13.17 11.40 -46.19
C LEU A 29 -14.18 12.37 -46.86
N LYS A 30 -14.34 12.29 -48.19
CA LYS A 30 -15.30 13.12 -48.92
C LYS A 30 -16.74 12.89 -48.46
N LYS A 31 -17.15 11.63 -48.33
CA LYS A 31 -18.51 11.26 -47.89
C LYS A 31 -18.73 11.61 -46.42
N MET A 32 -17.74 11.36 -45.58
CA MET A 32 -17.76 11.71 -44.16
C MET A 32 -17.92 13.22 -43.93
N LEU A 33 -17.16 14.06 -44.65
CA LEU A 33 -17.31 15.51 -44.54
C LEU A 33 -18.69 15.99 -45.02
N LEU A 34 -19.23 15.40 -46.10
CA LEU A 34 -20.58 15.73 -46.58
C LEU A 34 -21.66 15.39 -45.55
N PHE A 35 -21.69 14.15 -45.05
CA PHE A 35 -22.72 13.72 -44.10
C PHE A 35 -22.58 14.39 -42.72
N SER A 36 -21.36 14.67 -42.25
CA SER A 36 -21.18 15.42 -41.00
C SER A 36 -21.65 16.87 -41.14
N THR A 37 -21.50 17.48 -42.33
CA THR A 37 -22.03 18.84 -42.57
C THR A 37 -23.56 18.85 -42.58
N LEU A 38 -24.18 17.81 -43.15
CA LEU A 38 -25.64 17.64 -43.07
C LEU A 38 -26.10 17.44 -41.62
N ALA A 39 -25.31 16.75 -40.79
CA ALA A 39 -25.62 16.58 -39.37
C ALA A 39 -25.61 17.91 -38.62
N GLU A 40 -24.62 18.78 -38.83
CA GLU A 40 -24.57 20.11 -38.17
C GLU A 40 -25.70 21.05 -38.63
N LEU A 41 -26.17 20.93 -39.89
CA LEU A 41 -27.41 21.62 -40.31
C LEU A 41 -28.62 21.17 -39.48
N GLY A 42 -28.60 19.93 -38.97
CA GLY A 42 -29.56 19.44 -38.00
C GLY A 42 -29.56 20.25 -36.68
N TYR A 43 -28.40 20.69 -36.17
CA TYR A 43 -28.34 21.61 -35.02
C TYR A 43 -28.96 22.97 -35.33
N VAL A 44 -28.70 23.51 -36.54
CA VAL A 44 -29.27 24.79 -36.98
C VAL A 44 -30.80 24.70 -37.07
N MET A 45 -31.32 23.63 -37.68
CA MET A 45 -32.78 23.39 -37.75
C MET A 45 -33.39 23.15 -36.36
N LEU A 46 -32.69 22.43 -35.50
CA LEU A 46 -33.11 22.20 -34.12
C LEU A 46 -33.24 23.52 -33.37
N GLY A 47 -32.23 24.41 -33.47
CA GLY A 47 -32.25 25.70 -32.79
C GLY A 47 -33.37 26.64 -33.27
N PHE A 48 -33.58 26.79 -34.58
CA PHE A 48 -34.72 27.57 -35.09
C PHE A 48 -36.08 26.93 -34.81
N GLY A 49 -36.14 25.59 -34.70
CA GLY A 49 -37.38 24.88 -34.42
C GLY A 49 -37.84 24.99 -32.96
N LEU A 50 -36.96 25.34 -32.03
CA LEU A 50 -37.35 25.53 -30.63
C LEU A 50 -38.12 26.85 -30.45
N GLY A 51 -37.74 27.91 -31.16
CA GLY A 51 -38.45 29.19 -31.10
C GLY A 51 -38.29 29.94 -29.76
N ASN A 52 -37.18 29.76 -29.05
CA ASN A 52 -36.72 30.68 -28.00
C ASN A 52 -35.43 31.39 -28.42
N GLU A 53 -35.23 32.58 -27.87
CA GLU A 53 -34.14 33.49 -28.26
C GLU A 53 -32.75 32.86 -28.09
N ALA A 54 -32.53 32.07 -27.03
CA ALA A 54 -31.26 31.39 -26.79
C ALA A 54 -30.94 30.34 -27.87
N ALA A 55 -31.93 29.56 -28.32
CA ALA A 55 -31.70 28.55 -29.36
C ALA A 55 -31.57 29.17 -30.76
N GLU A 56 -32.31 30.23 -31.05
CA GLU A 56 -32.22 30.96 -32.33
C GLU A 56 -30.86 31.67 -32.47
N THR A 57 -30.42 32.35 -31.40
CA THR A 57 -29.08 32.94 -31.32
C THR A 57 -28.01 31.84 -31.45
N GLY A 58 -28.18 30.73 -30.73
CA GLY A 58 -27.32 29.56 -30.83
C GLY A 58 -27.24 28.99 -32.26
N ALA A 59 -28.36 28.90 -32.98
CA ALA A 59 -28.43 28.40 -34.36
C ALA A 59 -27.68 29.29 -35.35
N MET A 60 -27.89 30.60 -35.28
CA MET A 60 -27.18 31.58 -36.11
C MET A 60 -25.68 31.62 -35.80
N LEU A 61 -25.32 31.59 -34.52
CA LEU A 61 -23.93 31.53 -34.07
C LEU A 61 -23.26 30.23 -34.53
N HIS A 62 -23.98 29.10 -34.46
CA HIS A 62 -23.49 27.82 -34.93
C HIS A 62 -23.27 27.81 -36.43
N LEU A 63 -24.18 28.39 -37.22
CA LEU A 63 -24.02 28.56 -38.65
C LEU A 63 -22.77 29.39 -38.99
N CYS A 64 -22.55 30.50 -38.28
CA CYS A 64 -21.37 31.36 -38.44
C CYS A 64 -20.07 30.59 -38.14
N PHE A 65 -19.95 29.96 -36.97
CA PHE A 65 -18.77 29.18 -36.61
C PHE A 65 -18.52 28.03 -37.59
N GLN A 66 -19.55 27.25 -37.91
CA GLN A 66 -19.41 26.09 -38.79
C GLN A 66 -19.07 26.50 -40.22
N SER A 67 -19.54 27.65 -40.72
CA SER A 67 -19.17 28.13 -42.06
C SER A 67 -17.65 28.33 -42.20
N VAL A 68 -17.02 28.96 -41.20
CA VAL A 68 -15.57 29.22 -41.20
C VAL A 68 -14.79 27.95 -40.90
N MET A 69 -15.14 27.24 -39.82
CA MET A 69 -14.40 26.06 -39.37
C MET A 69 -14.51 24.89 -40.37
N ARG A 70 -15.69 24.66 -40.98
CA ARG A 70 -15.82 23.63 -42.03
C ARG A 70 -15.14 24.06 -43.32
N MET A 71 -15.17 25.33 -43.71
CA MET A 71 -14.41 25.79 -44.87
C MET A 71 -12.90 25.52 -44.68
N LEU A 72 -12.36 25.76 -43.48
CA LEU A 72 -10.98 25.39 -43.14
C LEU A 72 -10.72 23.89 -43.33
N VAL A 73 -11.62 23.05 -42.81
CA VAL A 73 -11.54 21.58 -42.93
C VAL A 73 -11.64 21.13 -44.39
N TYR A 74 -12.58 21.66 -45.16
CA TYR A 74 -12.80 21.31 -46.57
C TYR A 74 -11.62 21.69 -47.46
N VAL A 75 -11.10 22.92 -47.31
CA VAL A 75 -9.95 23.40 -48.10
C VAL A 75 -8.71 22.59 -47.75
N SER A 76 -8.48 22.31 -46.46
CA SER A 76 -7.36 21.48 -46.01
C SER A 76 -7.51 20.02 -46.49
N ALA A 77 -8.70 19.42 -46.38
CA ALA A 77 -8.98 18.07 -46.86
C ALA A 77 -8.83 17.95 -48.37
N TRP A 78 -9.31 18.93 -49.14
CA TRP A 78 -9.16 18.98 -50.59
C TRP A 78 -7.69 18.98 -50.99
N TYR A 79 -6.86 19.78 -50.29
CA TYR A 79 -5.41 19.80 -50.53
C TYR A 79 -4.77 18.43 -50.25
N LEU A 80 -5.13 17.79 -49.13
CA LEU A 80 -4.64 16.46 -48.77
C LEU A 80 -5.07 15.39 -49.79
N ILE A 81 -6.34 15.36 -50.19
CA ILE A 81 -6.90 14.41 -51.17
C ILE A 81 -6.26 14.57 -52.54
N LYS A 82 -6.09 15.81 -53.00
CA LYS A 82 -5.50 16.09 -54.32
C LYS A 82 -4.03 15.69 -54.37
N ARG A 83 -3.28 15.89 -53.28
CA ARG A 83 -1.87 15.48 -53.17
C ARG A 83 -1.69 13.97 -53.06
N THR A 84 -2.64 13.25 -52.45
CA THR A 84 -2.57 11.79 -52.30
C THR A 84 -3.31 11.01 -53.39
N GLY A 85 -4.07 11.69 -54.26
CA GLY A 85 -4.84 11.09 -55.35
C GLY A 85 -6.05 10.26 -54.91
N SER A 86 -6.44 10.30 -53.62
CA SER A 86 -7.58 9.51 -53.13
C SER A 86 -8.24 10.12 -51.91
N SER A 87 -9.57 9.98 -51.84
CA SER A 87 -10.37 10.31 -50.65
C SER A 87 -10.51 9.15 -49.66
N SER A 88 -9.87 8.00 -49.92
CA SER A 88 -9.90 6.86 -49.02
C SER A 88 -9.04 7.13 -47.79
N LEU A 89 -9.59 6.87 -46.59
CA LEU A 89 -8.90 7.14 -45.34
C LEU A 89 -7.63 6.29 -45.17
N SER A 90 -7.56 5.09 -45.76
CA SER A 90 -6.34 4.27 -45.73
C SER A 90 -5.19 4.90 -46.52
N LYS A 91 -5.48 5.49 -47.69
CA LYS A 91 -4.47 6.18 -48.53
C LYS A 91 -4.04 7.55 -47.97
N LEU A 92 -4.94 8.18 -47.22
CA LEU A 92 -4.66 9.43 -46.51
C LEU A 92 -3.92 9.22 -45.18
N ALA A 93 -3.80 7.98 -44.71
CA ALA A 93 -3.09 7.69 -43.47
C ALA A 93 -1.64 8.19 -43.51
N GLY A 94 -1.14 8.70 -42.39
CA GLY A 94 0.22 9.26 -42.31
C GLY A 94 0.50 10.49 -43.17
N SER A 95 -0.55 11.21 -43.59
CA SER A 95 -0.38 12.53 -44.21
C SER A 95 0.29 13.54 -43.27
N GLY A 96 0.14 13.38 -41.95
CA GLY A 96 0.78 14.22 -40.93
C GLY A 96 2.31 14.21 -40.95
N HIS A 97 2.93 13.10 -41.36
CA HIS A 97 4.39 13.04 -41.51
C HIS A 97 4.87 13.64 -42.83
N ARG A 98 4.02 13.58 -43.87
CA ARG A 98 4.33 14.06 -45.23
C ARG A 98 4.05 15.57 -45.41
N MET A 99 2.96 16.05 -44.81
CA MET A 99 2.43 17.41 -44.93
C MET A 99 2.06 17.95 -43.54
N PRO A 100 3.03 18.11 -42.62
CA PRO A 100 2.79 18.33 -41.19
C PRO A 100 1.96 19.57 -40.90
N VAL A 101 2.20 20.68 -41.60
CA VAL A 101 1.47 21.95 -41.38
C VAL A 101 0.01 21.80 -41.77
N VAL A 102 -0.28 21.36 -43.01
CA VAL A 102 -1.66 21.26 -43.51
C VAL A 102 -2.44 20.17 -42.77
N ALA A 103 -1.82 19.03 -42.45
CA ALA A 103 -2.48 17.97 -41.67
C ALA A 103 -2.77 18.41 -40.23
N THR A 104 -1.87 19.17 -39.60
CA THR A 104 -2.09 19.70 -38.25
C THR A 104 -3.19 20.75 -38.24
N ILE A 105 -3.24 21.64 -39.25
CA ILE A 105 -4.34 22.61 -39.42
C ILE A 105 -5.66 21.90 -39.72
N PHE A 106 -5.65 20.84 -40.53
CA PHE A 106 -6.82 20.00 -40.76
C PHE A 106 -7.33 19.37 -39.45
N GLY A 107 -6.43 18.80 -38.65
CA GLY A 107 -6.77 18.27 -37.33
C GLY A 107 -7.29 19.33 -36.36
N PHE A 108 -6.66 20.52 -36.33
CA PHE A 108 -7.13 21.68 -35.57
C PHE A 108 -8.53 22.12 -36.02
N GLY A 109 -8.78 22.16 -37.32
CA GLY A 109 -10.10 22.46 -37.87
C GLY A 109 -11.15 21.45 -37.44
N LEU A 110 -10.86 20.15 -37.49
CA LEU A 110 -11.79 19.10 -37.05
C LEU A 110 -12.06 19.16 -35.54
N PHE A 111 -11.04 19.41 -34.71
CA PHE A 111 -11.25 19.63 -33.28
C PHE A 111 -12.06 20.90 -33.03
N SER A 112 -11.81 21.99 -33.77
CA SER A 112 -12.57 23.25 -33.63
C SER A 112 -14.04 23.07 -34.02
N VAL A 113 -14.33 22.34 -35.10
CA VAL A 113 -15.70 21.95 -35.49
C VAL A 113 -16.40 21.14 -34.40
N MET A 114 -15.65 20.26 -33.72
CA MET A 114 -16.15 19.49 -32.59
C MET A 114 -16.40 20.37 -31.35
N GLY A 115 -15.84 21.58 -31.27
CA GLY A 115 -15.90 22.46 -30.10
C GLY A 115 -14.70 22.33 -29.16
N LEU A 116 -13.61 21.69 -29.59
CA LEU A 116 -12.37 21.54 -28.83
C LEU A 116 -11.23 22.26 -29.53
N SER A 117 -10.58 23.22 -28.87
CA SER A 117 -9.40 23.86 -29.43
C SER A 117 -8.50 24.41 -28.33
N PRO A 118 -7.18 24.58 -28.57
CA PRO A 118 -6.28 25.26 -27.63
C PRO A 118 -6.62 26.75 -27.42
N PHE A 119 -7.64 27.27 -28.11
CA PHE A 119 -8.03 28.68 -28.13
C PHE A 119 -9.49 28.86 -27.72
N LYS A 120 -10.02 27.95 -26.87
CA LYS A 120 -11.45 27.81 -26.51
C LYS A 120 -12.31 27.20 -27.63
N GLY A 121 -13.47 26.69 -27.27
CA GLY A 121 -14.41 26.00 -28.16
C GLY A 121 -15.58 26.88 -28.60
N SER A 122 -16.30 26.52 -29.66
CA SER A 122 -17.56 27.20 -29.99
C SER A 122 -18.68 26.75 -29.03
N PHE A 123 -19.20 27.66 -28.20
CA PHE A 123 -20.33 27.38 -27.29
C PHE A 123 -21.69 27.42 -27.98
N SER A 124 -21.76 27.59 -29.30
CA SER A 124 -23.02 27.69 -30.04
C SER A 124 -23.90 26.44 -29.91
N LYS A 125 -23.30 25.24 -29.83
CA LYS A 125 -24.02 23.99 -29.55
C LYS A 125 -24.61 24.02 -28.14
N PHE A 126 -23.95 24.67 -27.19
CA PHE A 126 -24.41 24.74 -25.81
C PHE A 126 -25.66 25.61 -25.70
N LEU A 127 -25.70 26.75 -26.41
CA LEU A 127 -26.90 27.60 -26.50
C LEU A 127 -28.10 26.87 -27.10
N ILE A 128 -27.91 26.10 -28.17
CA ILE A 128 -28.98 25.32 -28.80
C ILE A 128 -29.51 24.24 -27.85
N LEU A 129 -28.61 23.51 -27.19
CA LEU A 129 -28.99 22.48 -26.22
C LEU A 129 -29.64 23.07 -24.98
N TYR A 130 -29.16 24.23 -24.51
CA TYR A 130 -29.74 24.98 -23.41
C TYR A 130 -31.17 25.39 -23.73
N GLY A 131 -31.41 26.00 -24.89
CA GLY A 131 -32.76 26.39 -25.31
C GLY A 131 -33.72 25.20 -25.41
N ALA A 132 -33.23 24.01 -25.76
CA ALA A 132 -34.05 22.78 -25.72
C ALA A 132 -34.43 22.37 -24.28
N VAL A 133 -33.49 22.48 -23.34
CA VAL A 133 -33.72 22.13 -21.94
C VAL A 133 -34.66 23.15 -21.26
N GLU A 134 -34.46 24.43 -21.52
CA GLU A 134 -35.28 25.54 -21.00
C GLU A 134 -36.77 25.38 -21.37
N GLN A 135 -37.07 24.97 -22.60
CA GLN A 135 -38.45 24.70 -23.05
C GLN A 135 -39.03 23.36 -22.58
N GLY A 136 -38.31 22.59 -21.75
CA GLY A 136 -38.77 21.27 -21.32
C GLY A 136 -38.67 20.19 -22.41
N GLN A 137 -37.95 20.43 -23.51
CA GLN A 137 -37.70 19.46 -24.59
C GLN A 137 -36.45 18.61 -24.33
N TRP A 138 -36.44 17.88 -23.21
CA TRP A 138 -35.26 17.17 -22.69
C TRP A 138 -34.77 16.08 -23.66
N LEU A 139 -35.68 15.48 -24.42
CA LEU A 139 -35.36 14.46 -25.40
C LEU A 139 -34.59 15.03 -26.59
N LEU A 140 -34.88 16.27 -27.03
CA LEU A 140 -34.12 16.93 -28.09
C LEU A 140 -32.69 17.26 -27.64
N ALA A 141 -32.52 17.74 -26.40
CA ALA A 141 -31.21 17.98 -25.80
C ALA A 141 -30.39 16.68 -25.63
N LEU A 142 -31.04 15.57 -25.23
CA LEU A 142 -30.43 14.25 -25.14
C LEU A 142 -29.96 13.76 -26.51
N VAL A 143 -30.81 13.91 -27.54
CA VAL A 143 -30.47 13.56 -28.93
C VAL A 143 -29.25 14.35 -29.41
N GLY A 144 -29.21 15.66 -29.16
CA GLY A 144 -28.06 16.48 -29.49
C GLY A 144 -26.80 16.08 -28.71
N THR A 145 -26.92 15.67 -27.46
CA THR A 145 -25.79 15.16 -26.66
C THR A 145 -25.25 13.85 -27.23
N LEU A 146 -26.13 12.90 -27.58
CA LEU A 146 -25.76 11.62 -28.21
C LEU A 146 -25.10 11.84 -29.59
N ALA A 147 -25.61 12.79 -30.38
CA ALA A 147 -25.04 13.15 -31.65
C ALA A 147 -23.60 13.66 -31.51
N SER A 148 -23.33 14.54 -30.54
CA SER A 148 -21.97 15.01 -30.23
C SER A 148 -21.02 13.87 -29.81
N ILE A 149 -21.52 12.89 -29.06
CA ILE A 149 -20.74 11.69 -28.71
C ILE A 149 -20.39 10.89 -29.97
N ILE A 150 -21.36 10.61 -30.84
CA ILE A 150 -21.12 9.89 -32.11
C ILE A 150 -20.14 10.68 -33.00
N ALA A 151 -20.28 12.01 -33.02
CA ALA A 151 -19.41 12.91 -33.78
C ALA A 151 -17.95 12.77 -33.36
N SER A 152 -17.69 12.77 -32.05
CA SER A 152 -16.34 12.62 -31.49
C SER A 152 -15.64 11.33 -31.95
N VAL A 153 -16.40 10.25 -32.19
CA VAL A 153 -15.86 8.95 -32.63
C VAL A 153 -15.17 9.06 -33.99
N TYR A 154 -15.87 9.57 -35.01
CA TYR A 154 -15.28 9.64 -36.34
C TYR A 154 -14.28 10.79 -36.47
N TYR A 155 -14.47 11.92 -35.78
CA TYR A 155 -13.46 13.00 -35.77
C TYR A 155 -12.13 12.46 -35.27
N LEU A 156 -12.13 11.73 -34.15
CA LEU A 156 -10.90 11.17 -33.59
C LEU A 156 -10.28 10.10 -34.49
N ILE A 157 -11.09 9.21 -35.09
CA ILE A 157 -10.59 8.20 -36.05
C ILE A 157 -9.86 8.88 -37.22
N VAL A 158 -10.45 9.92 -37.78
CA VAL A 158 -9.91 10.64 -38.94
C VAL A 158 -8.66 11.42 -38.55
N ILE A 159 -8.67 12.12 -37.42
CA ILE A 159 -7.51 12.84 -36.90
C ILE A 159 -6.35 11.88 -36.66
N GLN A 160 -6.59 10.74 -36.01
CA GLN A 160 -5.54 9.74 -35.77
C GLN A 160 -4.95 9.23 -37.08
N ARG A 161 -5.80 8.77 -38.01
CA ARG A 161 -5.34 8.21 -39.29
C ARG A 161 -4.57 9.24 -40.11
N VAL A 162 -5.14 10.42 -40.31
CA VAL A 162 -4.57 11.45 -41.19
C VAL A 162 -3.35 12.12 -40.56
N CYS A 163 -3.42 12.47 -39.27
CA CYS A 163 -2.44 13.35 -38.62
C CYS A 163 -1.38 12.64 -37.79
N LEU A 164 -1.67 11.46 -37.23
CA LEU A 164 -0.81 10.84 -36.20
C LEU A 164 -0.25 9.45 -36.56
N GLU A 165 -0.91 8.68 -37.42
CA GLU A 165 -0.52 7.32 -37.80
C GLU A 165 0.74 7.33 -38.69
N LYS A 166 1.68 6.40 -38.45
CA LYS A 166 2.88 6.21 -39.29
C LYS A 166 2.61 5.10 -40.33
N LEU A 167 2.94 5.32 -41.60
CA LEU A 167 2.85 4.30 -42.65
C LEU A 167 4.06 3.34 -42.59
N ALA A 168 3.86 2.10 -43.04
CA ALA A 168 4.95 1.12 -43.21
C ALA A 168 5.88 1.54 -44.36
N GLU A 169 7.19 1.25 -44.26
CA GLU A 169 8.20 1.64 -45.24
C GLU A 169 7.90 1.14 -46.68
N SER A 170 7.17 0.03 -46.84
CA SER A 170 6.76 -0.50 -48.14
C SER A 170 5.73 0.37 -48.89
N ASP A 171 4.95 1.18 -48.18
CA ASP A 171 3.90 2.06 -48.73
C ASP A 171 4.39 3.49 -49.02
N ASN A 172 5.67 3.80 -48.74
CA ASN A 172 6.27 5.11 -49.04
C ASN A 172 6.42 5.40 -50.54
N LYS A 173 6.09 4.46 -51.43
CA LYS A 173 6.16 4.60 -52.90
C LYS A 173 4.85 5.07 -53.56
N LEU A 174 4.04 5.89 -52.89
CA LEU A 174 2.94 6.57 -53.57
C LEU A 174 3.52 7.70 -54.43
N ASN A 175 3.47 7.53 -55.76
CA ASN A 175 3.87 8.55 -56.73
C ASN A 175 3.04 9.83 -56.50
N PHE A 176 3.73 10.92 -56.15
CA PHE A 176 3.12 12.23 -56.03
C PHE A 176 2.77 12.77 -57.41
N ASP A 177 1.55 13.27 -57.56
CA ASP A 177 1.21 14.10 -58.70
C ASP A 177 1.82 15.50 -58.48
N PHE A 178 2.96 15.77 -59.13
CA PHE A 178 3.69 17.04 -59.03
C PHE A 178 2.99 18.20 -59.79
N SER A 179 1.85 17.94 -60.42
CA SER A 179 1.13 18.88 -61.28
C SER A 179 0.27 19.94 -60.57
N VAL A 180 0.45 20.23 -59.26
CA VAL A 180 -0.41 21.19 -58.52
C VAL A 180 0.18 22.62 -58.51
N PRO A 181 -0.19 23.54 -59.44
CA PRO A 181 0.51 24.81 -59.65
C PRO A 181 -0.16 25.97 -58.88
N LYS A 182 -1.12 25.71 -57.98
CA LYS A 182 -1.85 26.72 -57.17
C LYS A 182 -1.67 26.57 -55.65
N ALA A 183 -0.60 25.93 -55.20
CA ALA A 183 -0.39 25.62 -53.79
C ALA A 183 -0.31 26.86 -52.88
N ARG A 184 0.30 27.96 -53.34
CA ARG A 184 0.50 29.18 -52.52
C ARG A 184 -0.82 29.88 -52.17
N LEU A 185 -1.77 29.98 -53.11
CA LEU A 185 -3.08 30.58 -52.87
C LEU A 185 -3.88 29.74 -51.84
N VAL A 186 -3.91 28.42 -52.03
CA VAL A 186 -4.64 27.49 -51.14
C VAL A 186 -4.07 27.51 -49.73
N ILE A 187 -2.74 27.51 -49.57
CA ILE A 187 -2.09 27.61 -48.26
C ILE A 187 -2.38 28.95 -47.59
N SER A 188 -2.41 30.06 -48.35
CA SER A 188 -2.76 31.39 -47.82
C SER A 188 -4.22 31.44 -47.35
N THR A 189 -5.14 30.82 -48.09
CA THR A 189 -6.54 30.67 -47.67
C THR A 189 -6.67 29.83 -46.39
N ILE A 190 -5.94 28.71 -46.30
CA ILE A 190 -5.90 27.88 -45.08
C ILE A 190 -5.41 28.69 -43.89
N PHE A 191 -4.35 29.48 -44.06
CA PHE A 191 -3.81 30.33 -42.99
C PHE A 191 -4.82 31.41 -42.55
N CYS A 192 -5.43 32.13 -43.50
CA CYS A 192 -6.45 33.13 -43.22
C CYS A 192 -7.64 32.53 -42.43
N LEU A 193 -8.17 31.39 -42.89
CA LEU A 193 -9.24 30.68 -42.20
C LEU A 193 -8.80 30.16 -40.83
N THR A 194 -7.53 29.78 -40.66
CA THR A 194 -6.99 29.38 -39.34
C THR A 194 -6.98 30.55 -38.37
N VAL A 195 -6.45 31.71 -38.80
CA VAL A 195 -6.43 32.94 -37.99
C VAL A 195 -7.86 33.37 -37.64
N LEU A 196 -8.79 33.31 -38.59
CA LEU A 196 -10.19 33.62 -38.35
C LEU A 196 -10.81 32.66 -37.32
N THR A 197 -10.58 31.35 -37.45
CA THR A 197 -11.03 30.36 -36.44
C THR A 197 -10.45 30.67 -35.05
N ILE A 198 -9.15 30.98 -34.94
CA ILE A 198 -8.51 31.33 -33.66
C ILE A 198 -9.14 32.60 -33.06
N PHE A 199 -9.35 33.63 -33.89
CA PHE A 199 -9.95 34.89 -33.46
C PHE A 199 -11.38 34.69 -32.97
N MET A 200 -12.18 33.94 -33.74
CA MET A 200 -13.56 33.57 -33.40
C MET A 200 -13.64 32.77 -32.09
N SER A 201 -12.66 31.91 -31.81
CA SER A 201 -12.63 31.12 -30.57
C SER A 201 -12.15 31.91 -29.35
N LEU A 202 -11.14 32.78 -29.50
CA LEU A 202 -10.61 33.59 -28.39
C LEU A 202 -11.52 34.77 -28.02
N PHE A 203 -12.13 35.40 -29.02
CA PHE A 203 -12.97 36.59 -28.88
C PHE A 203 -14.34 36.36 -29.54
N PRO A 204 -15.22 35.59 -28.89
CA PRO A 204 -16.53 35.28 -29.44
C PRO A 204 -17.54 36.43 -29.33
N GLU A 205 -17.38 37.37 -28.38
CA GLU A 205 -18.32 38.48 -28.13
C GLU A 205 -18.69 39.31 -29.38
N PRO A 206 -17.74 39.72 -30.26
CA PRO A 206 -18.10 40.48 -31.46
C PRO A 206 -19.05 39.72 -32.40
N PHE A 207 -18.94 38.39 -32.44
CA PHE A 207 -19.83 37.54 -33.24
C PHE A 207 -21.16 37.31 -32.54
N LEU A 208 -21.16 37.21 -31.21
CA LEU A 208 -22.39 37.14 -30.41
C LEU A 208 -23.25 38.39 -30.64
N HIS A 209 -22.69 39.59 -30.45
CA HIS A 209 -23.39 40.86 -30.67
C HIS A 209 -23.84 41.06 -32.12
N PHE A 210 -23.04 40.60 -33.09
CA PHE A 210 -23.45 40.61 -34.49
C PHE A 210 -24.68 39.73 -34.73
N VAL A 211 -24.72 38.54 -34.14
CA VAL A 211 -25.86 37.62 -34.25
C VAL A 211 -27.09 38.15 -33.50
N GLU A 212 -26.91 38.73 -32.30
CA GLU A 212 -27.97 39.39 -31.55
C GLU A 212 -28.64 40.50 -32.39
N SER A 213 -27.84 41.29 -33.14
CA SER A 213 -28.37 42.35 -34.00
C SER A 213 -29.19 41.86 -35.20
N LEU A 214 -29.04 40.59 -35.58
CA LEU A 214 -29.76 39.94 -36.69
C LEU A 214 -31.04 39.22 -36.22
N SER A 215 -31.18 38.96 -34.91
CA SER A 215 -32.34 38.36 -34.27
C SER A 215 -33.43 39.43 -34.06
N SER A 216 -34.55 39.32 -34.76
CA SER A 216 -35.53 40.41 -34.92
C SER A 216 -36.66 40.43 -33.89
N ASP A 217 -36.35 40.34 -32.59
CA ASP A 217 -37.28 40.66 -31.50
C ASP A 217 -36.50 40.90 -30.20
N VAL A 218 -35.88 42.08 -30.06
CA VAL A 218 -35.06 42.42 -28.88
C VAL A 218 -35.98 42.89 -27.75
N SER A 219 -36.53 41.93 -27.01
CA SER A 219 -36.92 42.14 -25.61
C SER A 219 -35.70 41.87 -24.71
N ASN A 220 -35.66 42.44 -23.51
CA ASN A 220 -34.50 42.45 -22.58
C ASN A 220 -34.13 41.05 -22.02
N VAL A 221 -33.83 40.05 -22.85
CA VAL A 221 -33.39 38.72 -22.39
C VAL A 221 -31.86 38.66 -22.38
N VAL A 222 -31.31 38.44 -21.20
CA VAL A 222 -29.86 38.30 -20.97
C VAL A 222 -29.48 36.88 -21.36
N LEU A 223 -28.65 36.72 -22.40
CA LEU A 223 -28.06 35.42 -22.72
C LEU A 223 -27.16 34.96 -21.57
N PRO A 224 -27.06 33.65 -21.33
CA PRO A 224 -26.22 33.15 -20.25
C PRO A 224 -24.75 33.49 -20.50
N GLU A 225 -24.08 34.10 -19.53
CA GLU A 225 -22.62 34.25 -19.57
C GLU A 225 -21.96 32.90 -19.24
N PHE A 226 -21.42 32.24 -20.27
CA PHE A 226 -20.81 30.90 -20.15
C PHE A 226 -19.34 30.90 -19.73
N GLU A 227 -18.66 32.04 -19.82
CA GLU A 227 -17.23 32.15 -19.56
C GLU A 227 -16.92 33.42 -18.76
N SER A 228 -16.15 33.26 -17.68
CA SER A 228 -15.51 34.37 -16.96
C SER A 228 -14.01 34.46 -17.28
N PRO A 229 -13.36 35.64 -17.05
CA PRO A 229 -11.93 35.83 -17.33
C PRO A 229 -11.03 34.80 -16.61
N TRP A 230 -10.04 34.27 -17.33
CA TRP A 230 -9.14 33.25 -16.78
C TRP A 230 -8.21 33.82 -15.72
N ASN A 231 -8.15 33.17 -14.56
CA ASN A 231 -7.26 33.52 -13.47
C ASN A 231 -5.76 33.47 -13.91
N PRO A 232 -4.90 34.40 -13.44
CA PRO A 232 -3.45 34.35 -13.69
C PRO A 232 -2.80 32.99 -13.41
N LEU A 233 -3.30 32.24 -12.42
CA LEU A 233 -2.88 30.88 -12.08
C LEU A 233 -3.01 29.90 -13.27
N VAL A 234 -4.04 30.08 -14.10
CA VAL A 234 -4.29 29.31 -15.32
C VAL A 234 -3.41 29.82 -16.45
N LEU A 235 -3.36 31.14 -16.63
CA LEU A 235 -2.67 31.79 -17.74
C LEU A 235 -1.16 31.52 -17.73
N ALA A 236 -0.52 31.51 -16.56
CA ALA A 236 0.92 31.30 -16.43
C ALA A 236 1.41 29.98 -17.08
N PRO A 237 0.92 28.79 -16.69
CA PRO A 237 1.30 27.55 -17.35
C PRO A 237 0.72 27.45 -18.77
N TYR A 238 -0.49 27.96 -19.04
CA TYR A 238 -1.12 27.82 -20.36
C TYR A 238 -0.35 28.60 -21.45
N LEU A 239 -0.09 29.90 -21.23
CA LEU A 239 0.75 30.72 -22.10
C LEU A 239 2.21 30.23 -22.08
N GLY A 240 2.66 29.75 -20.92
CA GLY A 240 3.95 29.08 -20.77
C GLY A 240 4.15 27.94 -21.76
N GLY A 241 3.13 27.12 -22.02
CA GLY A 241 3.17 26.07 -23.04
C GLY A 241 3.51 26.59 -24.44
N PHE A 242 2.87 27.68 -24.87
CA PHE A 242 3.15 28.33 -26.17
C PHE A 242 4.56 28.92 -26.22
N ILE A 243 4.99 29.59 -25.15
CA ILE A 243 6.35 30.16 -25.03
C ILE A 243 7.39 29.05 -25.14
N LEU A 244 7.21 27.94 -24.41
CA LEU A 244 8.12 26.80 -24.44
C LEU A 244 8.18 26.14 -25.81
N PHE A 245 7.05 26.05 -26.50
CA PHE A 245 7.00 25.53 -27.86
C PHE A 245 7.76 26.43 -28.84
N ALA A 246 7.59 27.75 -28.75
CA ALA A 246 8.29 28.72 -29.58
C ALA A 246 9.81 28.73 -29.31
N VAL A 247 10.20 28.86 -28.04
CA VAL A 247 11.62 28.87 -27.61
C VAL A 247 12.30 27.54 -27.92
N GLY A 248 11.59 26.42 -27.74
CA GLY A 248 12.11 25.08 -28.02
C GLY A 248 12.46 24.82 -29.48
N ARG A 249 11.96 25.63 -30.43
CA ARG A 249 12.40 25.59 -31.83
C ARG A 249 13.79 26.19 -32.03
N TYR A 250 14.20 27.12 -31.16
CA TYR A 250 15.50 27.79 -31.23
C TYR A 250 16.53 27.16 -30.31
N SER A 251 16.16 26.86 -29.05
CA SER A 251 17.09 26.32 -28.04
C SER A 251 16.41 25.33 -27.10
N PRO A 252 16.73 24.02 -27.19
CA PRO A 252 16.26 23.00 -26.25
C PRO A 252 16.69 23.28 -24.80
N THR A 253 17.90 23.84 -24.61
CA THR A 253 18.45 24.16 -23.28
C THR A 253 17.65 25.29 -22.63
N LEU A 254 17.35 26.36 -23.37
CA LEU A 254 16.55 27.47 -22.85
C LEU A 254 15.12 27.04 -22.55
N ARG A 255 14.51 26.22 -23.43
CA ARG A 255 13.20 25.62 -23.17
C ARG A 255 13.19 24.83 -21.86
N ASN A 256 14.19 23.98 -21.65
CA ASN A 256 14.28 23.17 -20.43
C ASN A 256 14.42 24.02 -19.16
N ALA A 257 15.23 25.08 -19.21
CA ALA A 257 15.38 26.01 -18.10
C ALA A 257 14.06 26.76 -17.82
N LEU A 258 13.44 27.32 -18.87
CA LEU A 258 12.15 28.00 -18.77
C LEU A 258 11.03 27.07 -18.28
N ALA A 259 11.04 25.79 -18.66
CA ALA A 259 10.04 24.84 -18.19
C ALA A 259 10.09 24.70 -16.67
N VAL A 260 11.29 24.62 -16.08
CA VAL A 260 11.44 24.57 -14.61
C VAL A 260 11.02 25.90 -13.96
N VAL A 261 11.38 27.04 -14.58
CA VAL A 261 11.00 28.36 -14.05
C VAL A 261 9.49 28.56 -14.07
N ILE A 262 8.82 28.27 -15.19
CA ILE A 262 7.38 28.44 -15.33
C ILE A 262 6.64 27.51 -14.36
N SER A 263 7.04 26.23 -14.24
CA SER A 263 6.38 25.34 -13.28
C SER A 263 6.63 25.72 -11.82
N GLY A 264 7.81 26.27 -11.49
CA GLY A 264 8.10 26.86 -10.19
C GLY A 264 7.23 28.09 -9.88
N LEU A 265 7.08 29.00 -10.85
CA LEU A 265 6.19 30.15 -10.76
C LEU A 265 4.73 29.71 -10.59
N THR A 266 4.28 28.70 -11.34
CA THR A 266 2.94 28.12 -11.18
C THR A 266 2.71 27.59 -9.76
N LEU A 267 3.69 26.92 -9.16
CA LEU A 267 3.59 26.46 -7.76
C LEU A 267 3.51 27.63 -6.78
N ILE A 268 4.30 28.69 -6.98
CA ILE A 268 4.24 29.89 -6.15
C ILE A 268 2.87 30.57 -6.26
N LEU A 269 2.33 30.69 -7.48
CA LEU A 269 0.99 31.23 -7.71
C LEU A 269 -0.08 30.36 -7.05
N ALA A 270 0.04 29.03 -7.13
CA ALA A 270 -0.90 28.11 -6.48
C ALA A 270 -0.86 28.19 -4.95
N PHE A 271 0.30 28.51 -4.37
CA PHE A 271 0.45 28.69 -2.92
C PHE A 271 -0.14 30.02 -2.43
N ASN A 272 -0.10 31.07 -3.25
CA ASN A 272 -0.60 32.41 -2.93
C ASN A 272 -1.97 32.70 -3.58
N VAL A 273 -2.70 31.67 -4.00
CA VAL A 273 -4.00 31.87 -4.63
C VAL A 273 -5.01 32.33 -3.58
N GLU A 274 -5.67 33.45 -3.86
CA GLU A 274 -6.74 34.02 -3.03
C GLU A 274 -8.10 33.80 -3.69
N GLY A 275 -9.17 33.82 -2.90
CA GLY A 275 -10.55 33.73 -3.40
C GLY A 275 -10.99 32.34 -3.88
N VAL A 276 -10.20 31.29 -3.62
CA VAL A 276 -10.60 29.89 -3.86
C VAL A 276 -10.89 29.18 -2.54
N ASP A 277 -11.83 28.24 -2.55
CA ASP A 277 -12.15 27.45 -1.36
C ASP A 277 -11.04 26.44 -0.99
N SER A 278 -11.09 25.92 0.24
CA SER A 278 -10.09 25.00 0.78
C SER A 278 -9.88 23.73 -0.05
N LEU A 279 -10.94 23.17 -0.64
CA LEU A 279 -10.85 21.96 -1.47
C LEU A 279 -10.08 22.28 -2.76
N SER A 280 -10.47 23.37 -3.42
CA SER A 280 -9.80 23.89 -4.62
C SER A 280 -8.33 24.22 -4.37
N TYR A 281 -8.01 24.83 -3.22
CA TYR A 281 -6.64 25.11 -2.79
C TYR A 281 -5.80 23.83 -2.65
N LEU A 282 -6.31 22.81 -1.93
CA LEU A 282 -5.62 21.54 -1.73
C LEU A 282 -5.27 20.87 -3.08
N PHE A 283 -6.24 20.74 -3.98
CA PHE A 283 -6.01 20.09 -5.27
C PHE A 283 -5.15 20.93 -6.21
N GLY A 284 -5.33 22.26 -6.24
CA GLY A 284 -4.49 23.17 -7.02
C GLY A 284 -3.01 23.08 -6.62
N LEU A 285 -2.72 23.03 -5.31
CA LEU A 285 -1.38 22.84 -4.78
C LEU A 285 -0.80 21.48 -5.19
N ILE A 286 -1.56 20.39 -5.08
CA ILE A 286 -1.14 19.05 -5.51
C ILE A 286 -0.82 19.05 -7.02
N PHE A 287 -1.67 19.67 -7.85
CA PHE A 287 -1.50 19.69 -9.30
C PHE A 287 -0.25 20.47 -9.72
N ALA A 288 -0.04 21.66 -9.15
CA ALA A 288 1.14 22.48 -9.42
C ALA A 288 2.43 21.80 -8.93
N PHE A 289 2.41 21.22 -7.72
CA PHE A 289 3.57 20.55 -7.13
C PHE A 289 3.99 19.32 -7.94
N ILE A 290 3.05 18.40 -8.25
CA ILE A 290 3.37 17.20 -9.02
C ILE A 290 3.81 17.57 -10.44
N CYS A 291 3.26 18.65 -11.04
CA CYS A 291 3.73 19.14 -12.33
C CYS A 291 5.21 19.55 -12.28
N LEU A 292 5.63 20.34 -11.27
CA LEU A 292 7.03 20.72 -11.09
C LEU A 292 7.95 19.49 -11.01
N ILE A 293 7.57 18.48 -10.22
CA ILE A 293 8.35 17.24 -10.09
C ILE A 293 8.45 16.48 -11.42
N VAL A 294 7.34 16.40 -12.17
CA VAL A 294 7.32 15.79 -13.50
C VAL A 294 8.21 16.55 -14.49
N VAL A 295 8.18 17.89 -14.47
CA VAL A 295 9.05 18.72 -15.34
C VAL A 295 10.52 18.45 -15.04
N ILE A 296 10.93 18.42 -13.77
CA ILE A 296 12.31 18.10 -13.34
C ILE A 296 12.73 16.70 -13.81
N TYR A 297 11.86 15.71 -13.63
CA TYR A 297 12.11 14.35 -14.09
C TYR A 297 12.27 14.29 -15.62
N SER A 298 11.40 14.98 -16.36
CA SER A 298 11.36 14.99 -17.82
C SER A 298 12.60 15.60 -18.48
N LEU A 299 13.37 16.44 -17.78
CA LEU A 299 14.62 17.02 -18.31
C LEU A 299 15.59 15.97 -18.84
N SER A 300 15.75 14.85 -18.12
CA SER A 300 16.61 13.74 -18.54
C SER A 300 15.82 12.67 -19.30
N TYR A 301 14.58 12.40 -18.89
CA TYR A 301 13.79 11.32 -19.49
C TYR A 301 13.42 11.61 -20.95
N MET A 302 13.13 12.86 -21.30
CA MET A 302 12.79 13.29 -22.68
C MET A 302 14.01 13.79 -23.46
N ARG A 303 15.23 13.59 -22.94
CA ARG A 303 16.46 14.05 -23.61
C ARG A 303 16.70 13.20 -24.87
N GLY A 304 16.77 13.87 -26.02
CA GLY A 304 16.97 13.20 -27.32
C GLY A 304 15.67 12.76 -28.02
N ASP A 305 14.50 13.02 -27.43
CA ASP A 305 13.22 12.83 -28.12
C ASP A 305 13.00 13.96 -29.14
N GLU A 306 12.76 13.61 -30.40
CA GLU A 306 12.50 14.55 -31.50
C GLU A 306 11.25 15.41 -31.27
N GLN A 307 10.27 14.89 -30.54
CA GLN A 307 8.97 15.53 -30.28
C GLN A 307 8.91 16.19 -28.89
N CYS A 308 10.06 16.46 -28.28
CA CYS A 308 10.14 17.03 -26.93
C CYS A 308 9.46 18.42 -26.80
N ASN A 309 9.44 19.24 -27.87
CA ASN A 309 8.71 20.51 -27.87
C ASN A 309 7.19 20.31 -27.73
N ARG A 310 6.66 19.32 -28.45
CA ARG A 310 5.24 18.94 -28.38
C ARG A 310 4.88 18.41 -27.00
N TYR A 311 5.77 17.62 -26.39
CA TYR A 311 5.59 17.10 -25.04
C TYR A 311 5.39 18.23 -24.02
N TYR A 312 6.32 19.20 -23.96
CA TYR A 312 6.21 20.31 -22.99
C TYR A 312 5.02 21.20 -23.28
N PHE A 313 4.70 21.47 -24.56
CA PHE A 313 3.51 22.22 -24.93
C PHE A 313 2.25 21.62 -24.31
N PHE A 314 1.98 20.33 -24.54
CA PHE A 314 0.77 19.69 -24.03
C PHE A 314 0.80 19.46 -22.51
N LEU A 315 1.99 19.24 -21.92
CA LEU A 315 2.14 19.11 -20.47
C LEU A 315 1.67 20.39 -19.76
N PHE A 316 2.12 21.56 -20.24
CA PHE A 316 1.78 22.86 -19.66
C PHE A 316 0.34 23.28 -19.93
N LEU A 317 -0.20 22.99 -21.12
CA LEU A 317 -1.64 23.18 -21.38
C LEU A 317 -2.49 22.32 -20.46
N MET A 318 -2.12 21.05 -20.26
CA MET A 318 -2.81 20.16 -19.31
C MET A 318 -2.75 20.73 -17.89
N THR A 319 -1.59 21.21 -17.44
CA THR A 319 -1.43 21.85 -16.13
C THR A 319 -2.29 23.10 -15.97
N GLY A 320 -2.31 23.98 -16.97
CA GLY A 320 -3.18 25.16 -16.96
C GLY A 320 -4.65 24.78 -16.88
N SER A 321 -5.09 23.82 -17.70
CA SER A 321 -6.48 23.34 -17.64
C SER A 321 -6.83 22.69 -16.29
N LEU A 322 -5.93 21.93 -15.69
CA LEU A 322 -6.14 21.34 -14.36
C LEU A 322 -6.30 22.40 -13.26
N LEU A 323 -5.47 23.44 -13.30
CA LEU A 323 -5.59 24.57 -12.37
C LEU A 323 -6.85 25.38 -12.65
N GLY A 324 -7.26 25.48 -13.91
CA GLY A 324 -8.53 26.09 -14.31
C GLY A 324 -9.74 25.35 -13.73
N VAL A 325 -9.72 24.01 -13.74
CA VAL A 325 -10.76 23.20 -13.09
C VAL A 325 -10.85 23.50 -11.59
N THR A 326 -9.72 23.73 -10.90
CA THR A 326 -9.72 24.06 -9.47
C THR A 326 -10.06 25.52 -9.18
N SER A 327 -9.79 26.45 -10.10
CA SER A 327 -10.07 27.88 -9.90
C SER A 327 -11.42 28.33 -10.45
N ALA A 328 -12.21 27.44 -11.06
CA ALA A 328 -13.50 27.80 -11.64
C ALA A 328 -14.55 28.01 -10.55
N THR A 329 -15.22 29.17 -10.58
CA THR A 329 -16.38 29.50 -9.73
C THR A 329 -17.70 29.11 -10.38
N ASP A 330 -17.72 29.03 -11.71
CA ASP A 330 -18.86 28.68 -12.53
C ASP A 330 -18.69 27.33 -13.26
N PHE A 331 -19.80 26.63 -13.53
CA PHE A 331 -19.77 25.35 -14.23
C PHE A 331 -19.41 25.46 -15.73
N GLY A 332 -19.55 26.63 -16.34
CA GLY A 332 -19.18 26.87 -17.74
C GLY A 332 -17.67 26.74 -17.95
N ASN A 333 -16.90 27.53 -17.22
CA ASN A 333 -15.44 27.45 -17.17
C ASN A 333 -14.95 26.11 -16.62
N PHE A 334 -15.62 25.55 -15.60
CA PHE A 334 -15.28 24.21 -15.11
C PHE A 334 -15.33 23.18 -16.26
N TYR A 335 -16.41 23.18 -17.05
CA TYR A 335 -16.57 22.28 -18.20
C TYR A 335 -15.55 22.57 -19.31
N LEU A 336 -15.31 23.84 -19.64
CA LEU A 336 -14.32 24.25 -20.63
C LEU A 336 -12.94 23.70 -20.27
N PHE A 337 -12.48 23.94 -19.04
CA PHE A 337 -11.19 23.44 -18.56
C PHE A 337 -11.16 21.91 -18.48
N TRP A 338 -12.28 21.26 -18.16
CA TRP A 338 -12.40 19.81 -18.15
C TRP A 338 -12.12 19.18 -19.51
N GLU A 339 -12.69 19.77 -20.56
CA GLU A 339 -12.50 19.35 -21.96
C GLU A 339 -11.09 19.70 -22.46
N LEU A 340 -10.58 20.89 -22.17
CA LEU A 340 -9.19 21.27 -22.50
C LEU A 340 -8.16 20.35 -21.84
N MET A 341 -8.41 19.95 -20.59
CA MET A 341 -7.61 18.95 -19.90
C MET A 341 -7.66 17.61 -20.64
N THR A 342 -8.83 17.11 -21.03
CA THR A 342 -8.98 15.85 -21.78
C THR A 342 -8.27 15.88 -23.14
N TRP A 343 -8.37 17.01 -23.83
CA TRP A 343 -7.75 17.22 -25.13
C TRP A 343 -6.21 17.25 -25.04
N SER A 344 -5.67 18.03 -24.11
CA SER A 344 -4.21 18.14 -23.89
C SER A 344 -3.60 16.82 -23.39
N SER A 345 -4.25 16.14 -22.44
CA SER A 345 -3.77 14.86 -21.92
C SER A 345 -3.82 13.74 -22.96
N TYR A 346 -4.78 13.74 -23.89
CA TYR A 346 -4.84 12.78 -24.98
C TYR A 346 -3.56 12.80 -25.83
N PHE A 347 -3.07 13.99 -26.19
CA PHE A 347 -1.85 14.12 -26.98
C PHE A 347 -0.59 13.63 -26.24
N LEU A 348 -0.60 13.69 -24.91
CA LEU A 348 0.44 13.12 -24.06
C LEU A 348 0.36 11.59 -23.97
N VAL A 349 -0.85 11.01 -23.96
CA VAL A 349 -1.05 9.55 -24.00
C VAL A 349 -0.57 8.96 -25.33
N VAL A 350 -0.87 9.64 -26.45
CA VAL A 350 -0.47 9.19 -27.80
C VAL A 350 0.90 9.73 -28.25
N HIS A 351 1.72 10.22 -27.33
CA HIS A 351 3.01 10.85 -27.63
C HIS A 351 3.92 9.98 -28.50
N GLU A 352 4.03 8.69 -28.18
CA GLU A 352 4.85 7.71 -28.92
C GLU A 352 4.33 7.39 -30.33
N GLN A 353 3.05 7.70 -30.62
CA GLN A 353 2.39 7.44 -31.90
C GLN A 353 2.49 5.99 -32.42
N THR A 354 2.66 5.01 -31.52
CA THR A 354 2.58 3.58 -31.89
C THR A 354 1.13 3.16 -32.07
N ASN A 355 0.89 2.07 -32.82
CA ASN A 355 -0.46 1.53 -33.00
C ASN A 355 -1.16 1.20 -31.68
N GLU A 356 -0.40 0.72 -30.69
CA GLU A 356 -0.91 0.49 -29.32
C GLU A 356 -1.27 1.80 -28.63
N ALA A 357 -0.40 2.82 -28.70
CA ALA A 357 -0.63 4.12 -28.10
C ALA A 357 -1.86 4.82 -28.70
N LEU A 358 -2.02 4.79 -30.03
CA LEU A 358 -3.17 5.37 -30.72
C LEU A 358 -4.49 4.65 -30.35
N LYS A 359 -4.49 3.32 -30.29
CA LYS A 359 -5.67 2.53 -29.87
C LYS A 359 -6.09 2.85 -28.44
N ALA A 360 -5.14 2.87 -27.50
CA ALA A 360 -5.40 3.19 -26.10
C ALA A 360 -5.81 4.66 -25.90
N GLY A 361 -5.14 5.59 -26.59
CA GLY A 361 -5.50 7.01 -26.60
C GLY A 361 -6.87 7.29 -27.18
N LYS A 362 -7.28 6.54 -28.22
CA LYS A 362 -8.62 6.60 -28.79
C LYS A 362 -9.67 6.24 -27.74
N LYS A 363 -9.48 5.11 -27.06
CA LYS A 363 -10.37 4.66 -25.97
C LYS A 363 -10.42 5.68 -24.83
N TYR A 364 -9.26 6.20 -24.43
CA TYR A 364 -9.15 7.24 -23.39
C TYR A 364 -9.96 8.48 -23.71
N PHE A 365 -9.72 9.09 -24.89
CA PHE A 365 -10.36 10.33 -25.27
C PHE A 365 -11.87 10.15 -25.43
N LEU A 366 -12.31 9.10 -26.13
CA LEU A 366 -13.74 8.87 -26.34
C LEU A 366 -14.49 8.64 -25.04
N MET A 367 -13.92 7.88 -24.10
CA MET A 367 -14.54 7.71 -22.78
C MET A 367 -14.65 9.06 -22.06
N CYS A 368 -13.56 9.82 -21.95
CA CYS A 368 -13.55 11.08 -21.21
C CYS A 368 -14.49 12.12 -21.81
N VAL A 369 -14.46 12.32 -23.13
CA VAL A 369 -15.33 13.25 -23.84
C VAL A 369 -16.79 12.84 -23.73
N SER A 370 -17.10 11.54 -23.84
CA SER A 370 -18.48 11.07 -23.65
C SER A 370 -18.98 11.35 -22.23
N GLY A 371 -18.14 11.12 -21.22
CA GLY A 371 -18.47 11.46 -19.83
C GLY A 371 -18.69 12.96 -19.64
N ALA A 372 -17.85 13.80 -20.26
CA ALA A 372 -17.99 15.24 -20.20
C ALA A 372 -19.29 15.72 -20.87
N TYR A 373 -19.64 15.22 -22.05
CA TYR A 373 -20.92 15.57 -22.70
C TYR A 373 -22.14 15.16 -21.87
N ILE A 374 -22.09 14.01 -21.18
CA ILE A 374 -23.15 13.60 -20.24
C ILE A 374 -23.23 14.57 -19.05
N MET A 375 -22.09 14.93 -18.45
CA MET A 375 -22.04 15.93 -17.37
C MET A 375 -22.55 17.30 -17.82
N HIS A 376 -22.23 17.70 -19.04
CA HIS A 376 -22.67 18.95 -19.64
C HIS A 376 -24.19 19.04 -19.75
N PHE A 377 -24.87 17.94 -20.14
CA PHE A 377 -26.32 17.87 -20.09
C PHE A 377 -26.87 18.18 -18.68
N GLY A 378 -26.22 17.66 -17.63
CA GLY A 378 -26.56 17.98 -16.24
C GLY A 378 -26.35 19.46 -15.87
N ILE A 379 -25.27 20.08 -16.35
CA ILE A 379 -24.99 21.52 -16.17
C ILE A 379 -26.09 22.37 -16.81
N LEU A 380 -26.52 22.03 -18.02
CA LEU A 380 -27.60 22.75 -18.71
C LEU A 380 -28.95 22.61 -18.00
N VAL A 381 -29.26 21.42 -17.46
CA VAL A 381 -30.46 21.19 -16.66
C VAL A 381 -30.44 22.00 -15.37
N LEU A 382 -29.29 22.11 -14.69
CA LEU A 382 -29.15 22.99 -13.51
C LEU A 382 -29.44 24.45 -13.87
N HIS A 383 -28.78 24.96 -14.90
CA HIS A 383 -28.96 26.35 -15.33
C HIS A 383 -30.40 26.65 -15.75
N ALA A 384 -31.06 25.74 -16.49
CA ALA A 384 -32.44 25.92 -16.91
C ALA A 384 -33.45 26.01 -15.75
N ASN A 385 -33.13 25.41 -14.60
CA ASN A 385 -34.01 25.44 -13.42
C ASN A 385 -33.65 26.55 -12.42
N LEU A 386 -32.36 26.93 -12.32
CA LEU A 386 -31.86 27.86 -11.29
C LEU A 386 -31.37 29.20 -11.85
N GLY A 387 -31.22 29.34 -13.17
CA GLY A 387 -30.87 30.59 -13.86
C GLY A 387 -29.43 31.08 -13.66
N SER A 388 -28.51 30.22 -13.19
CA SER A 388 -27.11 30.60 -12.96
C SER A 388 -26.15 29.43 -13.20
N PHE A 389 -24.93 29.75 -13.65
CA PHE A 389 -23.79 28.81 -13.72
C PHE A 389 -22.87 28.89 -12.51
N GLU A 390 -23.00 29.93 -11.68
CA GLU A 390 -22.20 30.13 -10.49
C GLU A 390 -22.50 29.05 -9.45
N MET A 391 -21.46 28.34 -9.00
CA MET A 391 -21.63 27.18 -8.12
C MET A 391 -22.24 27.56 -6.77
N ASP A 392 -21.95 28.75 -6.25
CA ASP A 392 -22.53 29.23 -4.98
C ASP A 392 -24.03 29.50 -5.11
N VAL A 393 -24.47 30.17 -6.18
CA VAL A 393 -25.89 30.43 -6.46
C VAL A 393 -26.65 29.12 -6.67
N ILE A 394 -26.05 28.17 -7.40
CA ILE A 394 -26.63 26.83 -7.60
C ILE A 394 -26.75 26.09 -6.26
N GLY A 395 -25.74 26.19 -5.39
CA GLY A 395 -25.76 25.53 -4.08
C GLY A 395 -26.88 26.05 -3.18
N GLU A 396 -27.16 27.35 -3.20
CA GLU A 396 -28.30 27.95 -2.48
C GLU A 396 -29.66 27.52 -3.08
N GLY A 397 -29.72 27.39 -4.41
CA GLY A 397 -30.92 27.01 -5.14
C GLY A 397 -31.22 25.50 -5.18
N ILE A 398 -30.30 24.63 -4.76
CA ILE A 398 -30.40 23.18 -5.01
C ILE A 398 -31.65 22.54 -4.39
N ASN A 399 -32.11 23.04 -3.25
CA ASN A 399 -33.30 22.55 -2.55
C ASN A 399 -34.62 22.93 -3.25
N GLN A 400 -34.57 23.82 -4.24
CA GLN A 400 -35.73 24.20 -5.06
C GLN A 400 -35.99 23.18 -6.18
N LEU A 401 -35.01 22.33 -6.51
CA LEU A 401 -35.16 21.31 -7.55
C LEU A 401 -36.09 20.18 -7.11
N THR A 402 -36.91 19.69 -8.04
CA THR A 402 -37.69 18.48 -7.78
C THR A 402 -36.76 17.26 -7.68
N PRO A 403 -37.06 16.26 -6.83
CA PRO A 403 -36.18 15.10 -6.64
C PRO A 403 -35.79 14.38 -7.94
N PRO A 404 -36.69 14.14 -8.93
CA PRO A 404 -36.30 13.49 -10.18
C PRO A 404 -35.26 14.29 -10.99
N ILE A 405 -35.37 15.63 -10.99
CA ILE A 405 -34.45 16.52 -11.69
C ILE A 405 -33.09 16.49 -10.99
N ALA A 406 -33.07 16.67 -9.67
CA ALA A 406 -31.85 16.64 -8.87
C ALA A 406 -31.12 15.28 -8.98
N LEU A 407 -31.84 14.15 -8.99
CA LEU A 407 -31.26 12.83 -9.21
C LEU A 407 -30.69 12.65 -10.62
N THR A 408 -31.35 13.19 -11.63
CA THR A 408 -30.87 13.14 -13.02
C THR A 408 -29.57 13.93 -13.15
N VAL A 409 -29.55 15.16 -12.63
CA VAL A 409 -28.34 15.99 -12.58
C VAL A 409 -27.22 15.25 -11.86
N LEU A 410 -27.48 14.76 -10.65
CA LEU A 410 -26.51 14.04 -9.85
C LEU A 410 -25.94 12.81 -10.58
N ALA A 411 -26.80 12.00 -11.23
CA ALA A 411 -26.38 10.84 -11.99
C ALA A 411 -25.45 11.23 -13.16
N THR A 412 -25.78 12.31 -13.89
CA THR A 412 -24.94 12.78 -15.00
C THR A 412 -23.56 13.27 -14.54
N PHE A 413 -23.49 13.97 -13.40
CA PHE A 413 -22.21 14.35 -12.79
C PHE A 413 -21.42 13.13 -12.30
N ILE A 414 -22.04 12.18 -11.59
CA ILE A 414 -21.37 10.96 -11.12
C ILE A 414 -20.81 10.17 -12.31
N ILE A 415 -21.54 10.06 -13.42
CA ILE A 415 -21.07 9.40 -14.63
C ILE A 415 -19.88 10.16 -15.24
N GLY A 416 -20.04 11.46 -15.52
CA GLY A 416 -18.98 12.23 -16.20
C GLY A 416 -17.69 12.34 -15.41
N LEU A 417 -17.80 12.66 -14.12
CA LEU A 417 -16.67 12.75 -13.19
C LEU A 417 -16.10 11.36 -12.88
N GLY A 418 -16.97 10.35 -12.76
CA GLY A 418 -16.61 8.96 -12.52
C GLY A 418 -15.79 8.33 -13.65
N VAL A 419 -16.04 8.71 -14.92
CA VAL A 419 -15.20 8.28 -16.04
C VAL A 419 -13.76 8.78 -15.85
N LYS A 420 -13.57 10.04 -15.46
CA LYS A 420 -12.23 10.62 -15.27
C LYS A 420 -11.54 10.09 -14.02
N ALA A 421 -12.29 9.86 -12.94
CA ALA A 421 -11.80 9.18 -11.75
C ALA A 421 -11.43 7.71 -12.05
N GLY A 422 -12.06 7.11 -13.06
CA GLY A 422 -11.90 5.72 -13.43
C GLY A 422 -12.70 4.78 -12.53
N LEU A 423 -13.93 5.12 -12.15
CA LEU A 423 -14.79 4.25 -11.35
C LEU A 423 -15.33 3.10 -12.19
N PHE A 424 -15.55 1.92 -11.58
CA PHE A 424 -16.23 0.81 -12.23
C PHE A 424 -17.70 1.16 -12.51
N PRO A 425 -18.26 0.88 -13.71
CA PRO A 425 -17.68 0.19 -14.87
C PRO A 425 -16.95 1.10 -15.89
N MET A 426 -16.86 2.40 -15.62
CA MET A 426 -16.28 3.46 -16.46
C MET A 426 -14.73 3.56 -16.44
N HIS A 427 -14.04 2.53 -15.94
CA HIS A 427 -12.60 2.54 -15.65
C HIS A 427 -11.70 2.07 -16.80
N SER A 428 -12.29 1.48 -17.84
CA SER A 428 -11.55 0.59 -18.76
C SER A 428 -10.42 1.26 -19.56
N TRP A 429 -10.42 2.60 -19.69
CA TRP A 429 -9.33 3.33 -20.36
C TRP A 429 -8.03 3.34 -19.55
N LEU A 430 -8.12 3.34 -18.22
CA LEU A 430 -7.00 3.64 -17.32
C LEU A 430 -5.90 2.56 -17.44
N PRO A 431 -6.18 1.25 -17.32
CA PRO A 431 -5.16 0.21 -17.44
C PRO A 431 -4.54 0.08 -18.84
N ASP A 432 -5.20 0.62 -19.88
CA ASP A 432 -4.72 0.59 -21.26
C ASP A 432 -3.84 1.79 -21.60
N ALA A 433 -4.14 2.96 -21.02
CA ALA A 433 -3.42 4.20 -21.32
C ALA A 433 -2.06 4.31 -20.60
N HIS A 434 -1.94 3.85 -19.35
CA HIS A 434 -0.68 3.92 -18.59
C HIS A 434 0.49 3.13 -19.22
N PRO A 435 0.31 1.88 -19.72
CA PRO A 435 1.42 1.11 -20.30
C PRO A 435 2.00 1.72 -21.57
N VAL A 436 1.21 2.48 -22.33
CA VAL A 436 1.63 3.08 -23.60
C VAL A 436 2.17 4.51 -23.45
N ALA A 437 1.64 5.30 -22.51
CA ALA A 437 2.08 6.67 -22.29
C ALA A 437 3.54 6.73 -21.78
N PRO A 438 4.28 7.82 -22.05
CA PRO A 438 5.57 8.05 -21.42
C PRO A 438 5.45 7.97 -19.89
N SER A 439 6.47 7.45 -19.21
CA SER A 439 6.39 7.25 -17.76
C SER A 439 6.28 8.57 -16.99
N SER A 440 6.86 9.64 -17.52
CA SER A 440 6.68 11.02 -17.02
C SER A 440 5.23 11.52 -17.12
N ILE A 441 4.39 10.91 -17.97
CA ILE A 441 2.95 11.20 -18.09
C ILE A 441 2.11 10.19 -17.30
N SER A 442 2.56 8.94 -17.21
CA SER A 442 1.88 7.92 -16.40
C SER A 442 1.75 8.34 -14.93
N ALA A 443 2.76 9.04 -14.39
CA ALA A 443 2.71 9.62 -13.04
C ALA A 443 1.57 10.65 -12.86
N PRO A 444 1.51 11.77 -13.60
CA PRO A 444 0.43 12.75 -13.46
C PRO A 444 -0.94 12.19 -13.91
N MET A 445 -1.02 11.20 -14.80
CA MET A 445 -2.30 10.51 -15.06
C MET A 445 -2.87 9.86 -13.79
N SER A 446 -2.03 9.23 -12.97
CA SER A 446 -2.45 8.58 -11.72
C SER A 446 -2.58 9.56 -10.56
N ALA A 447 -1.65 10.50 -10.43
CA ALA A 447 -1.58 11.42 -9.30
C ALA A 447 -2.47 12.65 -9.45
N ILE A 448 -2.73 13.10 -10.68
CA ILE A 448 -3.47 14.34 -10.97
C ILE A 448 -4.76 14.07 -11.74
N LEU A 449 -4.76 13.41 -12.90
CA LEU A 449 -5.97 13.29 -13.74
C LEU A 449 -7.10 12.53 -13.05
N THR A 450 -6.80 11.39 -12.40
CA THR A 450 -7.83 10.69 -11.59
C THR A 450 -8.27 11.52 -10.38
N LYS A 451 -7.42 12.42 -9.89
CA LYS A 451 -7.70 13.31 -8.75
C LYS A 451 -8.56 14.48 -9.17
N ALA A 452 -8.47 14.96 -10.40
CA ALA A 452 -9.45 15.89 -10.96
C ALA A 452 -10.86 15.26 -10.98
N GLY A 453 -10.96 13.96 -11.28
CA GLY A 453 -12.19 13.16 -11.10
C GLY A 453 -12.73 13.18 -9.67
N ILE A 454 -11.86 12.87 -8.69
CA ILE A 454 -12.21 12.87 -7.26
C ILE A 454 -12.56 14.28 -6.77
N TYR A 455 -11.80 15.30 -7.18
CA TYR A 455 -12.05 16.72 -6.88
C TYR A 455 -13.43 17.12 -7.36
N GLY A 456 -13.75 16.87 -8.63
CA GLY A 456 -15.06 17.20 -9.18
C GLY A 456 -16.18 16.48 -8.45
N LEU A 457 -16.00 15.19 -8.11
CA LEU A 457 -16.98 14.45 -7.30
C LEU A 457 -17.15 15.09 -5.92
N ALA A 458 -16.05 15.43 -5.25
CA ALA A 458 -16.08 16.02 -3.92
C ALA A 458 -16.70 17.43 -3.92
N LYS A 459 -16.35 18.26 -4.91
CA LYS A 459 -16.88 19.60 -5.14
C LYS A 459 -18.38 19.56 -5.40
N VAL A 460 -18.83 18.74 -6.35
CA VAL A 460 -20.27 18.66 -6.70
C VAL A 460 -21.09 18.06 -5.56
N LEU A 461 -20.64 16.95 -4.97
CA LEU A 461 -21.42 16.24 -3.94
C LEU A 461 -21.47 17.02 -2.62
N PHE A 462 -20.33 17.53 -2.12
CA PHE A 462 -20.25 18.06 -0.76
C PHE A 462 -20.22 19.59 -0.68
N VAL A 463 -19.78 20.29 -1.73
CA VAL A 463 -19.70 21.76 -1.73
C VAL A 463 -20.91 22.38 -2.44
N VAL A 464 -21.28 21.87 -3.61
CA VAL A 464 -22.41 22.41 -4.40
C VAL A 464 -23.75 21.85 -3.91
N PHE A 465 -23.95 20.54 -3.90
CA PHE A 465 -25.19 19.95 -3.39
C PHE A 465 -25.27 20.02 -1.85
N GLY A 466 -24.15 19.73 -1.17
CA GLY A 466 -24.10 19.66 0.28
C GLY A 466 -24.78 18.40 0.84
N THR A 467 -24.44 18.02 2.07
CA THR A 467 -24.97 16.77 2.66
C THR A 467 -26.45 16.84 2.99
N GLY A 468 -26.99 18.03 3.28
CA GLY A 468 -28.41 18.24 3.54
C GLY A 468 -29.29 17.86 2.34
N ALA A 469 -28.96 18.38 1.15
CA ALA A 469 -29.70 18.08 -0.08
C ALA A 469 -29.52 16.61 -0.51
N LEU A 470 -28.33 16.05 -0.32
CA LEU A 470 -28.10 14.62 -0.57
C LEU A 470 -28.93 13.73 0.37
N ALA A 471 -29.10 14.13 1.62
CA ALA A 471 -29.95 13.42 2.58
C ALA A 471 -31.43 13.48 2.18
N SER A 472 -31.95 14.64 1.74
CA SER A 472 -33.35 14.75 1.30
C SER A 472 -33.64 13.89 0.07
N LEU A 473 -32.67 13.77 -0.85
CA LEU A 473 -32.80 12.92 -2.05
C LEU A 473 -32.85 11.42 -1.75
N SER A 474 -32.35 10.98 -0.60
CA SER A 474 -32.38 9.55 -0.23
C SER A 474 -33.80 9.01 -0.05
N SER A 475 -34.73 9.86 0.39
CA SER A 475 -36.15 9.51 0.52
C SER A 475 -36.83 9.22 -0.83
N ALA A 476 -36.37 9.86 -1.91
CA ALA A 476 -36.93 9.71 -3.26
C ALA A 476 -36.49 8.42 -3.97
N ILE A 477 -35.37 7.81 -3.57
CA ILE A 477 -34.83 6.57 -4.15
C ILE A 477 -35.21 5.34 -3.31
N GLY A 478 -36.37 5.37 -2.64
CA GLY A 478 -36.84 4.23 -1.84
C GLY A 478 -35.94 3.87 -0.66
N GLY A 479 -35.24 4.86 -0.08
CA GLY A 479 -34.38 4.68 1.10
C GLY A 479 -32.90 4.37 0.81
N PHE A 480 -32.48 4.27 -0.46
CA PHE A 480 -31.05 4.18 -0.80
C PHE A 480 -30.39 5.56 -0.70
N SER A 481 -29.34 5.67 0.13
CA SER A 481 -28.54 6.90 0.19
C SER A 481 -27.61 7.02 -1.02
N VAL A 482 -27.48 8.24 -1.55
CA VAL A 482 -26.47 8.56 -2.58
C VAL A 482 -25.08 8.15 -2.11
N GLY A 483 -24.79 8.36 -0.83
CA GLY A 483 -23.54 7.94 -0.20
C GLY A 483 -23.28 6.44 -0.32
N LEU A 484 -24.30 5.59 -0.16
CA LEU A 484 -24.16 4.14 -0.37
C LEU A 484 -23.86 3.78 -1.82
N ILE A 485 -24.46 4.48 -2.79
CA ILE A 485 -24.19 4.28 -4.23
C ILE A 485 -22.72 4.61 -4.52
N VAL A 486 -22.26 5.79 -4.09
CA VAL A 486 -20.87 6.23 -4.26
C VAL A 486 -19.91 5.26 -3.55
N SER A 487 -20.25 4.86 -2.32
CA SER A 487 -19.46 3.90 -1.54
C SER A 487 -19.33 2.55 -2.24
N SER A 488 -20.43 2.07 -2.82
CA SER A 488 -20.51 0.80 -3.55
C SER A 488 -19.71 0.85 -4.86
N LEU A 489 -19.83 1.94 -5.63
CA LEU A 489 -19.01 2.15 -6.82
C LEU A 489 -17.52 2.17 -6.46
N GLY A 490 -17.15 2.86 -5.38
CA GLY A 490 -15.78 2.85 -4.85
C GLY A 490 -15.31 1.44 -4.46
N GLY A 491 -16.13 0.71 -3.69
CA GLY A 491 -15.81 -0.66 -3.25
C GLY A 491 -15.65 -1.66 -4.40
N LEU A 492 -16.54 -1.62 -5.40
CA LEU A 492 -16.42 -2.45 -6.61
C LEU A 492 -15.17 -2.10 -7.42
N THR A 493 -14.85 -0.81 -7.54
CA THR A 493 -13.63 -0.33 -8.20
C THR A 493 -12.39 -0.83 -7.46
N PHE A 494 -12.40 -0.77 -6.14
CA PHE A 494 -11.33 -1.23 -5.26
C PHE A 494 -11.04 -2.73 -5.48
N ILE A 495 -12.05 -3.58 -5.31
CA ILE A 495 -11.92 -5.04 -5.46
C ILE A 495 -11.44 -5.40 -6.88
N TYR A 496 -12.05 -4.79 -7.90
CA TYR A 496 -11.67 -5.05 -9.29
C TYR A 496 -10.20 -4.69 -9.55
N GLY A 497 -9.75 -3.55 -9.04
CA GLY A 497 -8.36 -3.10 -9.15
C GLY A 497 -7.37 -4.09 -8.52
N GLU A 498 -7.61 -4.51 -7.27
CA GLU A 498 -6.72 -5.43 -6.56
C GLU A 498 -6.63 -6.80 -7.25
N VAL A 499 -7.76 -7.38 -7.65
CA VAL A 499 -7.80 -8.70 -8.31
C VAL A 499 -7.12 -8.67 -9.67
N LYS A 500 -7.28 -7.60 -10.45
CA LYS A 500 -6.62 -7.46 -11.74
C LYS A 500 -5.12 -7.19 -11.61
N ALA A 501 -4.70 -6.37 -10.65
CA ALA A 501 -3.28 -6.11 -10.36
C ALA A 501 -2.53 -7.40 -10.03
N LEU A 502 -3.13 -8.29 -9.23
CA LEU A 502 -2.53 -9.57 -8.84
C LEU A 502 -2.16 -10.45 -10.05
N LYS A 503 -3.03 -10.48 -11.07
CA LYS A 503 -2.85 -11.32 -12.28
C LYS A 503 -1.93 -10.70 -13.33
N GLU A 504 -1.60 -9.43 -13.19
CA GLU A 504 -0.87 -8.66 -14.21
C GLU A 504 0.65 -8.84 -14.11
N GLN A 505 1.36 -8.76 -15.25
CA GLN A 505 2.82 -8.94 -15.35
C GLN A 505 3.54 -7.69 -15.89
N ASN A 506 2.83 -6.79 -16.57
CA ASN A 506 3.40 -5.52 -17.00
C ASN A 506 3.48 -4.55 -15.82
N LEU A 507 4.68 -4.05 -15.50
CA LEU A 507 4.92 -3.22 -14.31
C LEU A 507 4.02 -1.97 -14.28
N LYS A 508 3.90 -1.25 -15.40
CA LYS A 508 3.05 -0.05 -15.46
C LYS A 508 1.57 -0.39 -15.36
N ARG A 509 1.14 -1.55 -15.88
CA ARG A 509 -0.25 -1.99 -15.78
C ARG A 509 -0.62 -2.47 -14.37
N ILE A 510 0.31 -3.12 -13.65
CA ILE A 510 0.15 -3.42 -12.21
C ILE A 510 -0.05 -2.10 -11.43
N LEU A 511 0.77 -1.08 -11.70
CA LEU A 511 0.65 0.23 -11.07
C LEU A 511 -0.66 0.97 -11.45
N ALA A 512 -1.17 0.74 -12.66
CA ALA A 512 -2.44 1.28 -13.13
C ALA A 512 -3.64 0.62 -12.42
N TYR A 513 -3.68 -0.71 -12.33
CA TYR A 513 -4.73 -1.41 -11.59
C TYR A 513 -4.70 -1.11 -10.09
N SER A 514 -3.52 -0.94 -9.51
CA SER A 514 -3.43 -0.46 -8.12
C SER A 514 -3.76 1.03 -7.98
N THR A 515 -3.73 1.83 -9.03
CA THR A 515 -4.29 3.21 -9.00
C THR A 515 -5.80 3.13 -8.94
N LEU A 516 -6.39 2.26 -9.77
CA LEU A 516 -7.81 1.98 -9.76
C LEU A 516 -8.27 1.54 -8.36
N ALA A 517 -7.54 0.62 -7.74
CA ALA A 517 -7.85 0.12 -6.41
C ALA A 517 -7.93 1.27 -5.39
N GLN A 518 -6.86 2.06 -5.27
CA GLN A 518 -6.76 3.12 -4.27
C GLN A 518 -7.72 4.29 -4.54
N VAL A 519 -8.03 4.62 -5.81
CA VAL A 519 -9.11 5.57 -6.13
C VAL A 519 -10.46 5.02 -5.69
N GLY A 520 -10.71 3.72 -5.89
CA GLY A 520 -11.89 3.05 -5.36
C GLY A 520 -11.98 3.15 -3.83
N GLU A 521 -10.87 2.97 -3.12
CA GLU A 521 -10.77 3.12 -1.66
C GLU A 521 -11.14 4.53 -1.20
N ILE A 522 -10.58 5.56 -1.85
CA ILE A 522 -10.88 6.98 -1.57
C ILE A 522 -12.37 7.25 -1.76
N VAL A 523 -12.93 6.87 -2.91
CA VAL A 523 -14.34 7.14 -3.23
C VAL A 523 -15.27 6.33 -2.33
N ALA A 524 -14.88 5.11 -1.95
CA ALA A 524 -15.64 4.28 -1.02
C ALA A 524 -15.81 4.96 0.35
N ILE A 525 -14.72 5.53 0.88
CA ILE A 525 -14.73 6.23 2.17
C ILE A 525 -15.36 7.61 2.05
N LEU A 526 -15.09 8.35 0.98
CA LEU A 526 -15.71 9.65 0.74
C LEU A 526 -17.24 9.53 0.67
N GLY A 527 -17.75 8.45 0.08
CA GLY A 527 -19.19 8.14 0.00
C GLY A 527 -19.89 7.97 1.36
N ILE A 528 -19.16 7.74 2.46
CA ILE A 528 -19.73 7.72 3.82
C ILE A 528 -20.26 9.11 4.21
N GLY A 529 -19.61 10.17 3.77
CA GLY A 529 -20.04 11.55 4.00
C GLY A 529 -19.97 12.03 5.46
N SER A 530 -19.05 11.50 6.27
CA SER A 530 -18.80 11.96 7.65
C SER A 530 -17.58 12.89 7.73
N HIS A 531 -17.44 13.60 8.84
CA HIS A 531 -16.29 14.48 9.11
C HIS A 531 -14.97 13.69 9.03
N LEU A 532 -14.91 12.54 9.69
CA LEU A 532 -13.74 11.68 9.70
C LEU A 532 -13.48 10.96 8.38
N SER A 533 -14.54 10.58 7.64
CA SER A 533 -14.36 9.94 6.34
C SER A 533 -13.80 10.92 5.32
N THR A 534 -14.20 12.18 5.38
CA THR A 534 -13.64 13.27 4.58
C THR A 534 -12.17 13.47 4.90
N ALA A 535 -11.81 13.56 6.20
CA ALA A 535 -10.42 13.69 6.64
C ALA A 535 -9.55 12.53 6.13
N GLY A 536 -10.00 11.28 6.32
CA GLY A 536 -9.30 10.09 5.84
C GLY A 536 -9.14 10.05 4.33
N ALA A 537 -10.20 10.31 3.59
CA ALA A 537 -10.19 10.31 2.12
C ALA A 537 -9.28 11.40 1.55
N MET A 538 -9.34 12.64 2.05
CA MET A 538 -8.51 13.75 1.56
C MET A 538 -7.03 13.58 1.94
N MET A 539 -6.75 13.09 3.16
CA MET A 539 -5.39 12.72 3.56
C MET A 539 -4.82 11.62 2.65
N HIS A 540 -5.65 10.63 2.29
CA HIS A 540 -5.25 9.59 1.36
C HIS A 540 -5.08 10.10 -0.08
N VAL A 541 -5.91 11.05 -0.55
CA VAL A 541 -5.75 11.71 -1.85
C VAL A 541 -4.35 12.32 -1.97
N MET A 542 -3.95 13.11 -0.97
CA MET A 542 -2.64 13.77 -0.94
C MET A 542 -1.50 12.75 -0.91
N ASN A 543 -1.54 11.79 0.03
CA ASN A 543 -0.52 10.75 0.13
C ASN A 543 -0.41 9.93 -1.16
N HIS A 544 -1.55 9.55 -1.75
CA HIS A 544 -1.60 8.78 -2.98
C HIS A 544 -1.04 9.54 -4.17
N ALA A 545 -1.27 10.85 -4.28
CA ALA A 545 -0.65 11.66 -5.33
C ALA A 545 0.89 11.61 -5.25
N ILE A 546 1.45 11.65 -4.04
CA ILE A 546 2.90 11.60 -3.80
C ILE A 546 3.46 10.20 -4.10
N PHE A 547 2.97 9.14 -3.44
CA PHE A 547 3.57 7.82 -3.60
C PHE A 547 3.29 7.18 -4.96
N LYS A 548 2.19 7.50 -5.65
CA LYS A 548 2.01 7.02 -7.05
C LYS A 548 2.92 7.74 -8.02
N SER A 549 3.13 9.05 -7.84
CA SER A 549 4.13 9.76 -8.64
C SER A 549 5.50 9.11 -8.45
N LEU A 550 5.87 8.79 -7.21
CA LEU A 550 7.12 8.09 -6.90
C LEU A 550 7.21 6.74 -7.63
N LEU A 551 6.16 5.91 -7.53
CA LEU A 551 6.13 4.59 -8.14
C LEU A 551 6.20 4.64 -9.67
N PHE A 552 5.42 5.49 -10.33
CA PHE A 552 5.44 5.60 -11.79
C PHE A 552 6.74 6.22 -12.32
N LEU A 553 7.30 7.22 -11.63
CA LEU A 553 8.57 7.85 -12.02
C LEU A 553 9.75 6.90 -11.78
N ALA A 554 9.81 6.20 -10.65
CA ALA A 554 10.87 5.22 -10.40
C ALA A 554 10.75 3.98 -11.31
N ALA A 555 9.52 3.49 -11.58
CA ALA A 555 9.31 2.48 -12.63
C ALA A 555 9.75 3.00 -14.00
N GLY A 556 9.47 4.28 -14.30
CA GLY A 556 9.92 4.94 -15.52
C GLY A 556 11.44 4.97 -15.66
N ALA A 557 12.15 5.20 -14.57
CA ALA A 557 13.61 5.22 -14.55
C ALA A 557 14.21 3.83 -14.79
N VAL A 558 13.61 2.79 -14.20
CA VAL A 558 13.96 1.39 -14.45
C VAL A 558 13.71 1.02 -15.92
N ILE A 559 12.53 1.34 -16.45
CA ILE A 559 12.16 1.11 -17.86
C ILE A 559 13.07 1.89 -18.81
N PHE A 560 13.46 3.12 -18.46
CA PHE A 560 14.34 3.96 -19.27
C PHE A 560 15.70 3.28 -19.52
N ARG A 561 16.23 2.58 -18.51
CA ARG A 561 17.50 1.82 -18.60
C ARG A 561 17.33 0.44 -19.21
N MET A 562 16.32 -0.32 -18.78
CA MET A 562 16.12 -1.71 -19.21
C MET A 562 15.43 -1.85 -20.57
N LYS A 563 14.74 -0.80 -21.04
CA LYS A 563 13.89 -0.81 -22.25
C LYS A 563 12.80 -1.89 -22.27
N SER A 564 12.51 -2.52 -21.14
CA SER A 564 11.38 -3.44 -20.95
C SER A 564 10.42 -2.94 -19.87
N LYS A 565 9.15 -3.31 -20.02
CA LYS A 565 8.05 -3.03 -19.09
C LYS A 565 7.57 -4.29 -18.37
N MET A 566 8.09 -5.46 -18.73
CA MET A 566 7.66 -6.75 -18.19
C MET A 566 8.43 -7.06 -16.91
N LEU A 567 7.73 -7.47 -15.85
CA LEU A 567 8.36 -7.71 -14.55
C LEU A 567 9.46 -8.78 -14.63
N VAL A 568 9.27 -9.81 -15.47
CA VAL A 568 10.23 -10.90 -15.70
C VAL A 568 11.58 -10.40 -16.23
N ASP A 569 11.61 -9.29 -16.96
CA ASP A 569 12.83 -8.73 -17.54
C ASP A 569 13.56 -7.80 -16.57
N LEU A 570 12.94 -7.48 -15.42
CA LEU A 570 13.47 -6.53 -14.42
C LEU A 570 14.13 -7.24 -13.23
N LYS A 571 14.41 -8.54 -13.37
CA LYS A 571 15.02 -9.36 -12.32
C LYS A 571 16.37 -8.81 -11.90
N GLY A 572 16.54 -8.58 -10.60
CA GLY A 572 17.81 -8.14 -10.00
C GLY A 572 18.24 -6.71 -10.34
N VAL A 573 17.41 -5.92 -11.04
CA VAL A 573 17.77 -4.55 -11.47
C VAL A 573 18.12 -3.65 -10.28
N GLY A 574 17.52 -3.87 -9.11
CA GLY A 574 17.83 -3.16 -7.87
C GLY A 574 19.27 -3.31 -7.40
N ARG A 575 20.01 -4.32 -7.85
CA ARG A 575 21.45 -4.46 -7.56
C ARG A 575 22.30 -3.50 -8.39
N LYS A 576 21.84 -3.13 -9.59
CA LYS A 576 22.52 -2.19 -10.51
C LYS A 576 22.00 -0.75 -10.39
N MET A 577 20.74 -0.59 -10.01
CA MET A 577 20.07 0.69 -9.76
C MET A 577 19.56 0.80 -8.30
N PRO A 578 20.45 0.74 -7.30
CA PRO A 578 20.05 0.63 -5.89
C PRO A 578 19.29 1.85 -5.36
N PHE A 579 19.63 3.07 -5.80
CA PHE A 579 18.97 4.29 -5.36
C PHE A 579 17.55 4.37 -5.92
N THR A 580 17.40 4.21 -7.23
CA THR A 580 16.11 4.28 -7.91
C THR A 580 15.15 3.21 -7.38
N CYS A 581 15.63 1.96 -7.25
CA CYS A 581 14.83 0.87 -6.73
C CYS A 581 14.53 1.03 -5.23
N CYS A 582 15.41 1.65 -4.44
CA CYS A 582 15.13 1.95 -3.02
C CYS A 582 14.00 2.99 -2.88
N CYS A 583 14.04 4.07 -3.67
CA CYS A 583 12.93 5.02 -3.78
C CYS A 583 11.62 4.32 -4.19
N PHE A 584 11.69 3.39 -5.14
CA PHE A 584 10.53 2.57 -5.53
C PHE A 584 10.02 1.68 -4.38
N ALA A 585 10.91 1.03 -3.63
CA ALA A 585 10.55 0.21 -2.48
C ALA A 585 9.88 1.03 -1.37
N ILE A 586 10.36 2.25 -1.09
CA ILE A 586 9.70 3.18 -0.16
C ILE A 586 8.27 3.47 -0.61
N GLY A 587 8.07 3.75 -1.90
CA GLY A 587 6.73 3.93 -2.47
C GLY A 587 5.83 2.70 -2.31
N ILE A 588 6.39 1.49 -2.46
CA ILE A 588 5.67 0.23 -2.25
C ILE A 588 5.27 0.04 -0.79
N LEU A 589 6.20 0.23 0.15
CA LEU A 589 5.89 0.08 1.57
C LEU A 589 4.84 1.10 2.03
N ALA A 590 4.88 2.31 1.48
CA ALA A 590 3.89 3.36 1.74
C ALA A 590 2.49 3.00 1.21
N ILE A 591 2.36 2.53 -0.03
CA ILE A 591 1.05 2.16 -0.59
C ILE A 591 0.46 0.90 0.06
N MET A 592 1.32 -0.01 0.55
CA MET A 592 0.89 -1.12 1.41
C MET A 592 0.29 -0.64 2.73
N GLY A 593 0.57 0.60 3.14
CA GLY A 593 0.11 1.17 4.40
C GLY A 593 0.96 0.71 5.58
N LEU A 594 2.27 0.52 5.40
CA LEU A 594 3.16 0.10 6.48
C LEU A 594 3.80 1.32 7.18
N PRO A 595 3.91 1.33 8.53
CA PRO A 595 4.65 2.36 9.24
C PRO A 595 6.17 2.23 9.03
N PRO A 596 6.93 3.34 9.08
CA PRO A 596 6.51 4.70 9.41
C PRO A 596 6.18 5.57 8.18
N PHE A 597 5.64 5.00 7.10
CA PHE A 597 5.38 5.74 5.85
C PHE A 597 3.98 6.39 5.84
N SER A 598 3.83 7.49 5.11
CA SER A 598 2.60 8.32 5.14
C SER A 598 1.30 7.57 4.82
N GLY A 599 1.35 6.54 3.97
CA GLY A 599 0.18 5.74 3.61
C GLY A 599 -0.49 5.03 4.79
N PHE A 600 0.26 4.66 5.83
CA PHE A 600 -0.25 4.03 7.06
C PHE A 600 -1.32 4.90 7.73
N PHE A 601 -1.01 6.18 7.96
CA PHE A 601 -1.89 7.11 8.68
C PHE A 601 -3.19 7.37 7.94
N SER A 602 -3.11 7.59 6.62
CA SER A 602 -4.31 7.81 5.81
C SER A 602 -5.23 6.59 5.80
N LYS A 603 -4.69 5.36 5.66
CA LYS A 603 -5.49 4.14 5.73
C LYS A 603 -6.02 3.87 7.14
N PHE A 604 -5.23 4.19 8.17
CA PHE A 604 -5.69 4.13 9.56
C PHE A 604 -6.92 4.99 9.76
N LEU A 605 -6.87 6.25 9.35
CA LEU A 605 -7.98 7.19 9.46
C LEU A 605 -9.21 6.77 8.63
N MET A 606 -9.00 6.22 7.43
CA MET A 606 -10.07 5.68 6.58
C MET A 606 -10.81 4.51 7.23
N VAL A 607 -10.08 3.53 7.78
CA VAL A 607 -10.66 2.40 8.51
C VAL A 607 -11.34 2.87 9.79
N TYR A 608 -10.72 3.80 10.53
CA TYR A 608 -11.30 4.42 11.73
C TYR A 608 -12.65 5.09 11.44
N ALA A 609 -12.70 5.92 10.39
CA ALA A 609 -13.92 6.58 9.96
C ALA A 609 -15.03 5.60 9.59
N ALA A 610 -14.71 4.52 8.87
CA ALA A 610 -15.72 3.54 8.45
C ALA A 610 -16.29 2.72 9.62
N VAL A 611 -15.46 2.36 10.59
CA VAL A 611 -15.89 1.66 11.81
C VAL A 611 -16.75 2.58 12.68
N GLN A 612 -16.42 3.88 12.77
CA GLN A 612 -17.19 4.85 13.52
C GLN A 612 -18.63 4.99 13.06
N THR A 613 -18.87 4.91 11.74
CA THR A 613 -20.24 4.96 11.20
C THR A 613 -21.00 3.63 11.33
N GLY A 614 -20.43 2.63 12.02
CA GLY A 614 -21.04 1.31 12.22
C GLY A 614 -20.98 0.38 11.01
N ASN A 615 -20.36 0.79 9.89
CA ASN A 615 -20.28 -0.01 8.68
C ASN A 615 -19.01 -0.87 8.69
N LEU A 616 -19.11 -2.10 9.21
CA LEU A 616 -17.98 -3.03 9.25
C LEU A 616 -17.61 -3.65 7.90
N ILE A 617 -18.45 -3.51 6.86
CA ILE A 617 -18.19 -4.12 5.55
C ILE A 617 -17.04 -3.42 4.83
N LEU A 618 -17.04 -2.09 4.80
CA LEU A 618 -15.98 -1.29 4.17
C LEU A 618 -14.58 -1.53 4.76
N PRO A 619 -14.35 -1.47 6.09
CA PRO A 619 -13.03 -1.72 6.66
C PRO A 619 -12.57 -3.16 6.43
N ILE A 620 -13.46 -4.16 6.54
CA ILE A 620 -13.12 -5.56 6.20
C ILE A 620 -12.68 -5.68 4.74
N MET A 621 -13.42 -5.05 3.82
CA MET A 621 -13.09 -5.02 2.41
C MET A 621 -11.71 -4.37 2.18
N ILE A 622 -11.44 -3.19 2.76
CA ILE A 622 -10.16 -2.47 2.67
C ILE A 622 -8.99 -3.34 3.15
N LEU A 623 -9.15 -4.03 4.28
CA LEU A 623 -8.13 -4.90 4.84
C LEU A 623 -7.88 -6.13 3.95
N LEU A 624 -8.93 -6.78 3.44
CA LEU A 624 -8.80 -7.90 2.51
C LEU A 624 -8.11 -7.50 1.21
N GLY A 625 -8.47 -6.35 0.63
CA GLY A 625 -7.81 -5.87 -0.57
C GLY A 625 -6.37 -5.41 -0.29
N SER A 626 -6.07 -4.88 0.90
CA SER A 626 -4.68 -4.59 1.30
C SER A 626 -3.82 -5.84 1.41
N ILE A 627 -4.39 -6.98 1.85
CA ILE A 627 -3.71 -8.29 1.83
C ILE A 627 -3.40 -8.72 0.38
N ILE A 628 -4.36 -8.58 -0.54
CA ILE A 628 -4.14 -8.85 -1.97
C ILE A 628 -3.04 -7.92 -2.53
N GLY A 629 -3.11 -6.64 -2.16
CA GLY A 629 -2.11 -5.62 -2.38
C GLY A 629 -0.71 -6.10 -2.05
N ALA A 630 -0.52 -6.48 -0.79
CA ALA A 630 0.75 -6.92 -0.25
C ALA A 630 1.40 -8.07 -1.03
N ILE A 631 0.58 -9.01 -1.55
CA ILE A 631 1.04 -10.14 -2.35
C ILE A 631 1.78 -9.68 -3.62
N TYR A 632 1.15 -8.83 -4.44
CA TYR A 632 1.79 -8.40 -5.70
C TYR A 632 2.84 -7.32 -5.49
N TYR A 633 2.75 -6.50 -4.45
CA TYR A 633 3.78 -5.52 -4.11
C TYR A 633 5.09 -6.19 -3.70
N ILE A 634 5.04 -7.19 -2.83
CA ILE A 634 6.24 -7.93 -2.43
C ILE A 634 6.78 -8.75 -3.58
N ARG A 635 5.93 -9.28 -4.46
CA ARG A 635 6.39 -9.91 -5.71
C ARG A 635 7.27 -8.96 -6.52
N ILE A 636 6.93 -7.67 -6.61
CA ILE A 636 7.77 -6.69 -7.32
C ILE A 636 9.11 -6.47 -6.58
N ILE A 637 9.09 -6.28 -5.25
CA ILE A 637 10.31 -6.11 -4.45
C ILE A 637 11.24 -7.33 -4.61
N ARG A 638 10.69 -8.54 -4.49
CA ARG A 638 11.40 -9.81 -4.68
C ARG A 638 12.11 -9.83 -6.02
N VAL A 639 11.38 -9.58 -7.10
CA VAL A 639 11.93 -9.61 -8.47
C VAL A 639 13.03 -8.56 -8.64
N LEU A 640 12.80 -7.33 -8.18
CA LEU A 640 13.76 -6.24 -8.39
C LEU A 640 15.07 -6.42 -7.62
N PHE A 641 15.02 -6.92 -6.38
CA PHE A 641 16.20 -6.92 -5.48
C PHE A 641 16.84 -8.28 -5.25
N PHE A 642 16.04 -9.34 -5.21
CA PHE A 642 16.46 -10.64 -4.67
C PHE A 642 16.57 -11.74 -5.72
N GLU A 643 16.16 -11.47 -6.96
CA GLU A 643 16.49 -12.35 -8.09
C GLU A 643 17.86 -11.95 -8.70
N PRO A 644 18.62 -12.91 -9.24
CA PRO A 644 19.92 -12.64 -9.84
C PRO A 644 19.78 -11.76 -11.08
N TYR A 645 20.71 -10.81 -11.24
CA TYR A 645 20.77 -9.93 -12.40
C TYR A 645 21.60 -10.57 -13.52
N ASN A 646 20.94 -10.97 -14.61
CA ASN A 646 21.58 -11.51 -15.83
C ASN A 646 21.39 -10.58 -17.04
N GLY A 647 21.04 -9.32 -16.80
CA GLY A 647 20.74 -8.34 -17.85
C GLY A 647 21.98 -7.60 -18.39
N PRO A 648 21.78 -6.65 -19.32
CA PRO A 648 22.85 -5.82 -19.87
C PRO A 648 23.54 -4.98 -18.78
N ASP A 649 24.79 -4.55 -18.97
CA ASP A 649 25.40 -3.66 -17.98
C ASP A 649 24.74 -2.27 -18.02
N ILE A 650 24.07 -1.90 -16.93
CA ILE A 650 23.32 -0.65 -16.81
C ILE A 650 23.82 0.18 -15.65
N THR A 651 23.72 1.50 -15.81
CA THR A 651 24.01 2.47 -14.76
C THR A 651 22.74 3.00 -14.12
N GLU A 652 22.88 3.66 -12.98
CA GLU A 652 21.80 4.38 -12.33
C GLU A 652 21.08 5.41 -13.22
N ALA A 653 19.89 5.83 -12.78
CA ALA A 653 19.12 6.85 -13.45
C ALA A 653 19.86 8.21 -13.49
N PRO A 654 19.66 9.02 -14.55
CA PRO A 654 20.15 10.39 -14.61
C PRO A 654 19.80 11.23 -13.38
N VAL A 655 20.61 12.27 -13.10
CA VAL A 655 20.50 13.10 -11.88
C VAL A 655 19.11 13.70 -11.70
N SER A 656 18.50 14.28 -12.75
CA SER A 656 17.20 14.93 -12.61
C SER A 656 16.07 13.94 -12.27
N MET A 657 16.15 12.72 -12.80
CA MET A 657 15.21 11.65 -12.49
C MET A 657 15.38 11.18 -11.04
N ARG A 658 16.64 11.00 -10.59
CA ARG A 658 16.96 10.66 -9.20
C ARG A 658 16.50 11.73 -8.23
N LEU A 659 16.71 13.01 -8.55
CA LEU A 659 16.28 14.14 -7.73
C LEU A 659 14.75 14.14 -7.54
N ALA A 660 13.98 13.98 -8.63
CA ALA A 660 12.53 13.91 -8.57
C ALA A 660 12.03 12.73 -7.70
N THR A 661 12.60 11.53 -7.88
CA THR A 661 12.23 10.37 -7.05
C THR A 661 12.70 10.51 -5.60
N ALA A 662 13.82 11.20 -5.36
CA ALA A 662 14.34 11.47 -4.02
C ALA A 662 13.39 12.36 -3.24
N ILE A 663 12.96 13.48 -3.82
CA ILE A 663 12.05 14.43 -3.19
C ILE A 663 10.75 13.73 -2.79
N LEU A 664 10.17 12.94 -3.70
CA LEU A 664 8.93 12.21 -3.40
C LEU A 664 9.14 11.12 -2.34
N ALA A 665 10.24 10.37 -2.38
CA ALA A 665 10.55 9.37 -1.35
C ALA A 665 10.76 10.01 0.03
N SER A 666 11.43 11.16 0.08
CA SER A 666 11.58 11.95 1.31
C SER A 666 10.24 12.43 1.83
N LEU A 667 9.34 12.93 0.98
CA LEU A 667 7.99 13.34 1.40
C LEU A 667 7.15 12.16 1.92
N VAL A 668 7.29 10.97 1.33
CA VAL A 668 6.62 9.76 1.83
C VAL A 668 7.08 9.37 3.24
N VAL A 669 8.38 9.50 3.52
CA VAL A 669 8.94 9.24 4.85
C VAL A 669 8.55 10.35 5.82
N LEU A 670 8.77 11.62 5.45
CA LEU A 670 8.46 12.78 6.29
C LEU A 670 6.96 12.87 6.62
N GLY A 671 6.08 12.62 5.65
CA GLY A 671 4.63 12.60 5.88
C GLY A 671 4.16 11.44 6.74
N GLY A 672 4.99 10.42 6.98
CA GLY A 672 4.71 9.37 7.96
C GLY A 672 5.38 9.60 9.31
N LEU A 673 6.51 10.30 9.37
CA LEU A 673 7.08 10.75 10.65
C LEU A 673 6.29 11.92 11.25
N PHE A 674 5.74 12.78 10.40
CA PHE A 674 5.01 14.00 10.76
C PHE A 674 3.67 14.09 10.00
N PRO A 675 2.70 13.20 10.29
CA PRO A 675 1.40 13.19 9.61
C PRO A 675 0.62 14.50 9.77
N GLN A 676 0.93 15.31 10.79
CA GLN A 676 0.32 16.62 11.04
C GLN A 676 0.52 17.59 9.87
N LEU A 677 1.66 17.50 9.16
CA LEU A 677 1.94 18.37 8.01
C LEU A 677 0.89 18.21 6.91
N GLY A 678 0.39 16.98 6.71
CA GLY A 678 -0.71 16.73 5.78
C GLY A 678 -2.05 17.20 6.32
N MET A 679 -2.29 17.01 7.62
CA MET A 679 -3.52 17.44 8.28
C MET A 679 -3.73 18.95 8.22
N LEU A 680 -2.66 19.76 8.26
CA LEU A 680 -2.75 21.22 8.09
C LEU A 680 -3.40 21.64 6.76
N LEU A 681 -3.23 20.84 5.70
CA LEU A 681 -3.84 21.09 4.40
C LEU A 681 -5.23 20.47 4.27
N VAL A 682 -5.49 19.37 4.99
CA VAL A 682 -6.75 18.62 4.89
C VAL A 682 -7.83 19.20 5.80
N GLN A 683 -7.49 19.63 7.01
CA GLN A 683 -8.46 20.10 8.02
C GLN A 683 -9.37 21.23 7.49
N PRO A 684 -8.87 22.27 6.79
CA PRO A 684 -9.74 23.30 6.22
C PRO A 684 -10.75 22.77 5.19
N VAL A 685 -10.44 21.68 4.50
CA VAL A 685 -11.37 21.01 3.57
C VAL A 685 -12.48 20.29 4.34
N VAL A 686 -12.11 19.63 5.44
CA VAL A 686 -13.07 18.93 6.30
C VAL A 686 -14.03 19.93 6.95
N GLU A 687 -13.52 21.07 7.41
CA GLU A 687 -14.31 22.19 7.95
C GLU A 687 -15.24 22.79 6.89
N LEU A 688 -14.76 22.97 5.66
CA LEU A 688 -15.59 23.42 4.53
C LEU A 688 -16.78 22.46 4.30
N PHE A 689 -16.55 21.15 4.27
CA PHE A 689 -17.62 20.17 4.04
C PHE A 689 -18.62 20.17 5.20
N ALA A 690 -18.13 20.30 6.43
CA ALA A 690 -18.99 20.43 7.60
C ALA A 690 -19.83 21.72 7.56
N SER A 691 -19.30 22.83 7.03
CA SER A 691 -20.03 24.10 6.91
C SER A 691 -21.15 24.08 5.86
N ARG A 692 -21.01 23.25 4.82
CA ARG A 692 -21.99 23.11 3.71
C ARG A 692 -23.02 21.99 3.95
N GLY A 693 -23.18 21.53 5.19
CA GLY A 693 -24.03 20.39 5.50
C GLY A 693 -24.35 20.22 6.99
N THR A 694 -25.10 19.17 7.32
CA THR A 694 -25.40 18.76 8.70
C THR A 694 -24.42 17.69 9.18
N ILE A 695 -23.15 17.76 8.77
CA ILE A 695 -22.13 16.80 9.20
C ILE A 695 -21.76 17.14 10.64
N GLU A 696 -21.96 16.20 11.55
CA GLU A 696 -21.49 16.32 12.93
C GLU A 696 -19.96 16.46 12.95
N GLN A 697 -19.47 17.55 13.55
CA GLN A 697 -18.04 17.78 13.72
C GLN A 697 -17.52 16.88 14.83
N ILE A 698 -16.64 15.97 14.46
CA ILE A 698 -16.02 15.03 15.40
C ILE A 698 -14.52 15.29 15.41
N SER A 699 -13.93 15.34 16.60
CA SER A 699 -12.48 15.52 16.74
C SER A 699 -11.72 14.47 15.93
N ILE A 700 -10.78 14.94 15.11
CA ILE A 700 -9.88 14.06 14.37
C ILE A 700 -8.95 13.37 15.37
N PRO A 701 -8.88 12.02 15.38
CA PRO A 701 -8.04 11.32 16.34
C PRO A 701 -6.57 11.71 16.12
N ASP A 702 -5.84 11.95 17.21
CA ASP A 702 -4.41 12.23 17.11
C ASP A 702 -3.65 10.94 16.75
N LEU A 703 -2.98 10.97 15.60
CA LEU A 703 -2.21 9.84 15.08
C LEU A 703 -0.70 10.14 15.15
N THR A 704 -0.24 10.67 16.28
CA THR A 704 1.19 10.89 16.56
C THR A 704 1.90 9.59 16.88
N LEU A 705 3.01 9.32 16.19
CA LEU A 705 3.94 8.27 16.61
C LEU A 705 4.90 8.81 17.69
N ASN A 706 4.74 8.31 18.90
CA ASN A 706 5.53 8.68 20.05
C ASN A 706 6.79 7.81 20.13
N TRP A 707 7.88 8.28 19.51
CA TRP A 707 9.16 7.59 19.52
C TRP A 707 9.86 7.72 20.87
N SER A 708 10.05 6.60 21.57
CA SER A 708 10.96 6.56 22.74
C SER A 708 12.41 6.76 22.30
N LEU A 709 13.26 7.23 23.22
CA LEU A 709 14.68 7.44 22.94
C LEU A 709 15.35 6.12 22.52
N SER A 710 14.98 5.00 23.17
CA SER A 710 15.50 3.68 22.85
C SER A 710 15.11 3.19 21.45
N ALA A 711 13.85 3.37 21.04
CA ALA A 711 13.38 3.02 19.71
C ALA A 711 14.00 3.93 18.63
N LEU A 712 14.12 5.23 18.91
CA LEU A 712 14.74 6.20 18.01
C LEU A 712 16.23 5.90 17.79
N ILE A 713 16.98 5.62 18.87
CA ILE A 713 18.39 5.23 18.79
C ILE A 713 18.55 3.94 17.98
N ALA A 714 17.72 2.92 18.22
CA ALA A 714 17.80 1.67 17.47
C ALA A 714 17.44 1.85 15.99
N CYS A 715 16.28 2.45 15.67
CA CYS A 715 15.83 2.64 14.29
C CYS A 715 16.72 3.62 13.52
N GLY A 716 17.05 4.77 14.11
CA GLY A 716 17.97 5.75 13.50
C GLY A 716 19.41 5.22 13.41
N GLY A 717 19.89 4.57 14.47
CA GLY A 717 21.22 3.95 14.51
C GLY A 717 21.38 2.82 13.52
N SER A 718 20.30 2.12 13.14
CA SER A 718 20.35 1.12 12.07
C SER A 718 20.83 1.75 10.75
N ILE A 719 20.41 2.97 10.41
CA ILE A 719 20.84 3.70 9.20
C ILE A 719 22.35 3.90 9.23
N LEU A 720 22.90 4.31 10.38
CA LEU A 720 24.34 4.43 10.59
C LEU A 720 25.05 3.08 10.40
N VAL A 721 24.51 1.99 10.95
CA VAL A 721 25.02 0.62 10.78
C VAL A 721 25.12 0.24 9.30
N TYR A 722 24.11 0.59 8.49
CA TYR A 722 24.12 0.32 7.06
C TYR A 722 25.27 1.05 6.33
N PHE A 723 25.44 2.34 6.60
CA PHE A 723 26.46 3.16 5.93
C PHE A 723 27.88 2.82 6.40
N VAL A 724 28.12 2.73 7.70
CA VAL A 724 29.42 2.33 8.27
C VAL A 724 29.80 0.92 7.81
N GLY A 725 28.81 0.02 7.75
CA GLY A 725 28.99 -1.35 7.32
C GLY A 725 29.43 -1.52 5.87
N LYS A 726 29.28 -0.49 5.00
CA LYS A 726 29.86 -0.53 3.64
C LYS A 726 31.39 -0.59 3.65
N SER A 727 32.03 -0.14 4.73
CA SER A 727 33.50 -0.12 4.86
C SER A 727 34.09 -1.39 5.46
N GLY A 728 33.25 -2.33 5.94
CA GLY A 728 33.72 -3.59 6.52
C GLY A 728 32.67 -4.29 7.39
N SER A 729 32.64 -5.63 7.32
CA SER A 729 31.65 -6.47 8.01
C SER A 729 31.73 -6.36 9.53
N THR A 730 32.94 -6.41 10.08
CA THR A 730 33.19 -6.29 11.52
C THR A 730 32.76 -4.92 12.06
N ARG A 731 32.92 -3.86 11.26
CA ARG A 731 32.48 -2.51 11.63
C ARG A 731 30.95 -2.42 11.72
N ALA A 732 30.22 -3.05 10.79
CA ALA A 732 28.76 -3.12 10.85
C ALA A 732 28.28 -3.76 12.16
N GLY A 733 28.89 -4.89 12.52
CA GLY A 733 28.52 -5.62 13.73
C GLY A 733 28.95 -4.92 15.04
N ILE A 734 30.12 -4.29 15.09
CA ILE A 734 30.51 -3.47 16.24
C ILE A 734 29.58 -2.28 16.40
N THR A 735 29.25 -1.59 15.30
CA THR A 735 28.34 -0.43 15.33
C THR A 735 26.94 -0.85 15.78
N SER A 736 26.43 -2.01 15.33
CA SER A 736 25.12 -2.49 15.76
C SER A 736 25.09 -2.80 17.26
N MET A 737 26.17 -3.36 17.83
CA MET A 737 26.29 -3.53 19.27
C MET A 737 26.32 -2.20 20.02
N ILE A 738 27.08 -1.20 19.54
CA ILE A 738 27.14 0.13 20.17
C ILE A 738 25.75 0.77 20.16
N VAL A 739 25.05 0.73 19.03
CA VAL A 739 23.67 1.23 18.92
C VAL A 739 22.75 0.53 19.92
N MET A 740 22.86 -0.79 20.06
CA MET A 740 22.04 -1.55 21.01
C MET A 740 22.40 -1.25 22.48
N ALA A 741 23.68 -1.03 22.78
CA ALA A 741 24.13 -0.62 24.11
C ALA A 741 23.63 0.79 24.48
N LEU A 742 23.63 1.72 23.52
CA LEU A 742 23.03 3.05 23.69
C LEU A 742 21.52 2.95 23.86
N ALA A 743 20.85 2.07 23.11
CA ALA A 743 19.41 1.85 23.27
C ALA A 743 19.07 1.26 24.66
N LEU A 744 19.90 0.34 25.18
CA LEU A 744 19.78 -0.16 26.55
C LEU A 744 20.00 0.97 27.57
N GLY A 745 21.02 1.81 27.39
CA GLY A 745 21.23 3.00 28.22
C GLY A 745 20.04 3.96 28.20
N ALA A 746 19.39 4.13 27.05
CA ALA A 746 18.17 4.92 26.92
C ALA A 746 16.96 4.30 27.63
N VAL A 747 16.81 2.97 27.64
CA VAL A 747 15.77 2.29 28.44
C VAL A 747 15.97 2.58 29.93
N LEU A 748 17.22 2.57 30.41
CA LEU A 748 17.55 2.89 31.80
C LEU A 748 17.35 4.39 32.12
N PHE A 749 17.68 5.27 31.17
CA PHE A 749 17.49 6.71 31.32
C PHE A 749 16.01 7.11 31.34
N GLU A 750 15.19 6.51 30.48
CA GLU A 750 13.75 6.73 30.41
C GLU A 750 12.96 5.71 31.25
N ALA A 751 13.52 5.18 32.35
CA ALA A 751 12.88 4.11 33.14
C ALA A 751 11.46 4.49 33.60
N GLU A 752 11.23 5.75 33.97
CA GLU A 752 9.93 6.28 34.40
C GLU A 752 8.86 6.34 33.30
N ARG A 753 9.25 6.25 32.02
CA ARG A 753 8.32 6.22 30.89
C ARG A 753 7.56 4.89 30.82
N TYR A 754 8.17 3.82 31.30
CA TYR A 754 7.67 2.46 31.18
C TYR A 754 6.88 2.04 32.42
N ASP A 755 5.77 1.34 32.22
CA ASP A 755 5.21 0.51 33.29
C ASP A 755 6.19 -0.62 33.67
N LEU A 756 6.07 -1.19 34.87
CA LEU A 756 7.02 -2.18 35.38
C LEU A 756 7.19 -3.40 34.45
N LEU A 757 6.08 -3.91 33.88
CA LEU A 757 6.14 -5.05 32.95
C LEU A 757 6.94 -4.66 31.70
N SER A 758 6.62 -3.51 31.12
CA SER A 758 7.26 -3.00 29.91
C SER A 758 8.74 -2.66 30.11
N PHE A 759 9.11 -2.11 31.28
CA PHE A 759 10.48 -1.78 31.64
C PHE A 759 11.36 -3.03 31.65
N TRP A 760 10.97 -4.04 32.42
CA TRP A 760 11.71 -5.30 32.52
C TRP A 760 11.78 -6.02 31.18
N PHE A 761 10.70 -5.99 30.39
CA PHE A 761 10.71 -6.58 29.06
C PHE A 761 11.64 -5.82 28.09
N ALA A 762 11.65 -4.48 28.11
CA ALA A 762 12.55 -3.64 27.31
C ALA A 762 14.04 -3.89 27.65
N LEU A 763 14.34 -4.08 28.94
CA LEU A 763 15.67 -4.44 29.43
C LEU A 763 16.12 -5.79 28.85
N LEU A 764 15.23 -6.79 28.85
CA LEU A 764 15.51 -8.11 28.27
C LEU A 764 15.66 -8.07 26.75
N ILE A 765 14.83 -7.30 26.05
CA ILE A 765 14.87 -7.12 24.58
C ILE A 765 16.23 -6.59 24.14
N SER A 766 16.68 -5.50 24.77
CA SER A 766 17.93 -4.82 24.45
C SER A 766 19.14 -5.62 24.92
N GLY A 767 19.14 -6.15 26.16
CA GLY A 767 20.22 -6.97 26.71
C GLY A 767 20.48 -8.25 25.92
N VAL A 768 19.44 -9.04 25.63
CA VAL A 768 19.55 -10.24 24.77
C VAL A 768 19.88 -9.86 23.32
N GLY A 769 19.47 -8.66 22.89
CA GLY A 769 19.83 -8.07 21.60
C GLY A 769 21.34 -7.86 21.46
N ILE A 770 21.99 -7.26 22.45
CA ILE A 770 23.46 -7.06 22.46
C ILE A 770 24.17 -8.40 22.32
N LEU A 771 23.77 -9.41 23.09
CA LEU A 771 24.38 -10.73 23.08
C LEU A 771 24.22 -11.43 21.71
N ASN A 772 23.05 -11.31 21.09
CA ASN A 772 22.81 -11.86 19.75
C ASN A 772 23.57 -11.12 18.65
N LEU A 773 23.68 -9.80 18.74
CA LEU A 773 24.47 -9.01 17.79
C LEU A 773 25.96 -9.34 17.92
N LEU A 774 26.47 -9.52 19.15
CA LEU A 774 27.84 -9.97 19.41
C LEU A 774 28.11 -11.35 18.78
N TYR A 775 27.21 -12.32 19.01
CA TYR A 775 27.30 -13.63 18.37
C TYR A 775 27.29 -13.51 16.84
N SER A 776 26.43 -12.65 16.30
CA SER A 776 26.25 -12.46 14.87
C SER A 776 27.52 -11.93 14.19
N ILE A 777 28.40 -11.23 14.91
CA ILE A 777 29.71 -10.80 14.37
C ILE A 777 30.54 -12.01 13.94
N GLY A 778 30.62 -13.05 14.78
CA GLY A 778 31.34 -14.29 14.47
C GLY A 778 30.62 -15.12 13.41
N TYR A 779 29.30 -15.26 13.54
CA TYR A 779 28.48 -16.03 12.60
C TYR A 779 28.53 -15.47 11.17
N MET A 780 28.49 -14.15 11.01
CA MET A 780 28.41 -13.48 9.70
C MET A 780 29.76 -13.24 9.02
N GLN A 781 30.88 -13.70 9.60
CA GLN A 781 32.22 -13.49 8.99
C GLN A 781 32.31 -14.03 7.56
N HIS A 782 31.60 -15.12 7.27
CA HIS A 782 31.57 -15.79 5.97
C HIS A 782 30.27 -15.52 5.18
N GLY A 783 29.36 -14.70 5.72
CA GLY A 783 28.10 -14.34 5.07
C GLY A 783 28.24 -13.21 4.05
N HIS A 784 27.22 -12.98 3.23
CA HIS A 784 27.17 -11.88 2.28
C HIS A 784 26.34 -10.71 2.83
N ALA A 785 26.50 -9.51 2.26
CA ALA A 785 25.66 -8.34 2.57
C ALA A 785 25.44 -8.07 4.08
N GLN A 786 26.50 -8.16 4.91
CA GLN A 786 26.38 -8.08 6.37
C GLN A 786 25.79 -6.74 6.85
N ASN A 787 26.10 -5.64 6.15
CA ASN A 787 25.55 -4.32 6.46
C ASN A 787 24.02 -4.29 6.37
N ARG A 788 23.44 -4.97 5.36
CA ARG A 788 21.99 -5.12 5.20
C ARG A 788 21.41 -5.99 6.32
N PHE A 789 22.07 -7.09 6.65
CA PHE A 789 21.66 -7.97 7.75
C PHE A 789 21.52 -7.20 9.07
N PHE A 790 22.59 -6.51 9.49
CA PHE A 790 22.60 -5.77 10.74
C PHE A 790 21.64 -4.57 10.73
N PHE A 791 21.46 -3.90 9.58
CA PHE A 791 20.46 -2.83 9.42
C PHE A 791 19.06 -3.31 9.80
N PHE A 792 18.56 -4.33 9.10
CA PHE A 792 17.19 -4.80 9.34
C PHE A 792 17.04 -5.47 10.71
N PHE A 793 18.09 -6.14 11.20
CA PHE A 793 18.05 -6.79 12.52
C PHE A 793 17.94 -5.75 13.65
N VAL A 794 18.73 -4.68 13.62
CA VAL A 794 18.64 -3.59 14.62
C VAL A 794 17.32 -2.82 14.48
N PHE A 795 16.86 -2.54 13.25
CA PHE A 795 15.58 -1.85 13.02
C PHE A 795 14.41 -2.64 13.59
N MET A 796 14.39 -3.96 13.37
CA MET A 796 13.38 -4.87 13.93
C MET A 796 13.36 -4.82 15.47
N ILE A 797 14.54 -4.80 16.11
CA ILE A 797 14.63 -4.65 17.58
C ILE A 797 14.13 -3.27 18.03
N GLY A 798 14.43 -2.21 17.28
CA GLY A 798 13.90 -0.86 17.54
C GLY A 798 12.36 -0.81 17.51
N GLY A 799 11.74 -1.49 16.56
CA GLY A 799 10.28 -1.68 16.54
C GLY A 799 9.77 -2.35 17.82
N LEU A 800 10.43 -3.42 18.28
CA LEU A 800 10.05 -4.13 19.51
C LEU A 800 10.21 -3.27 20.77
N LEU A 801 11.26 -2.44 20.85
CA LEU A 801 11.43 -1.45 21.94
C LEU A 801 10.35 -0.36 21.90
N GLY A 802 9.86 0.00 20.72
CA GLY A 802 8.71 0.90 20.57
C GLY A 802 7.40 0.28 21.07
N VAL A 803 7.18 -1.02 20.81
CA VAL A 803 6.01 -1.76 21.34
C VAL A 803 5.97 -1.73 22.86
N THR A 804 7.12 -1.89 23.52
CA THR A 804 7.17 -1.84 24.99
C THR A 804 7.02 -0.43 25.54
N ALA A 805 7.51 0.59 24.85
CA ALA A 805 7.39 1.98 25.25
C ALA A 805 6.01 2.62 24.96
N SER A 806 5.08 1.86 24.38
CA SER A 806 3.77 2.35 23.97
C SER A 806 2.80 2.38 25.15
N ASN A 807 2.19 3.55 25.35
CA ASN A 807 1.17 3.81 26.39
C ASN A 807 -0.25 3.90 25.82
N ASP A 808 -0.39 3.74 24.51
CA ASP A 808 -1.68 3.74 23.80
C ASP A 808 -1.68 2.65 22.73
N LEU A 809 -2.90 2.27 22.31
CA LEU A 809 -3.12 1.14 21.42
C LEU A 809 -2.71 1.44 19.97
N PHE A 810 -2.71 2.71 19.55
CA PHE A 810 -2.27 3.13 18.22
C PHE A 810 -0.76 2.98 18.07
N ASN A 811 0.02 3.53 19.01
CA ASN A 811 1.47 3.40 19.04
C ASN A 811 1.89 1.94 19.20
N PHE A 812 1.21 1.19 20.07
CA PHE A 812 1.45 -0.25 20.22
C PHE A 812 1.31 -0.98 18.88
N PHE A 813 0.23 -0.72 18.14
CA PHE A 813 -0.02 -1.31 16.83
C PHE A 813 0.99 -0.86 15.76
N ALA A 814 1.33 0.43 15.71
CA ALA A 814 2.26 0.95 14.72
C ALA A 814 3.68 0.37 14.90
N PHE A 815 4.18 0.31 16.13
CA PHE A 815 5.47 -0.32 16.42
C PHE A 815 5.44 -1.85 16.26
N TRP A 816 4.29 -2.47 16.52
CA TRP A 816 4.08 -3.89 16.22
C TRP A 816 4.29 -4.17 14.73
N GLU A 817 3.71 -3.33 13.87
CA GLU A 817 3.90 -3.43 12.43
C GLU A 817 5.35 -3.17 12.02
N ILE A 818 6.02 -2.17 12.59
CA ILE A 818 7.45 -1.92 12.32
C ILE A 818 8.30 -3.15 12.63
N MET A 819 8.08 -3.78 13.78
CA MET A 819 8.80 -4.98 14.20
C MET A 819 8.45 -6.21 13.35
N SER A 820 7.18 -6.40 13.00
CA SER A 820 6.65 -7.69 12.52
C SER A 820 6.54 -7.82 11.00
N SER A 821 6.38 -6.71 10.28
CA SER A 821 6.06 -6.70 8.85
C SER A 821 7.33 -6.74 7.97
N TRP A 822 7.74 -5.59 7.42
CA TRP A 822 8.78 -5.50 6.40
C TRP A 822 10.19 -5.73 6.96
N THR A 823 10.50 -5.26 8.16
CA THR A 823 11.84 -5.42 8.76
C THR A 823 12.16 -6.91 8.94
N LEU A 824 11.27 -7.65 9.60
CA LEU A 824 11.38 -9.07 9.84
C LEU A 824 11.43 -9.89 8.53
N TYR A 825 10.61 -9.52 7.53
CA TYR A 825 10.68 -10.13 6.20
C TYR A 825 12.09 -10.03 5.61
N PHE A 826 12.67 -8.83 5.57
CA PHE A 826 13.99 -8.61 4.98
C PHE A 826 15.13 -9.29 5.75
N VAL A 827 15.01 -9.46 7.07
CA VAL A 827 15.99 -10.25 7.84
C VAL A 827 15.86 -11.75 7.52
N ILE A 828 14.64 -12.27 7.38
CA ILE A 828 14.41 -13.70 7.11
C ILE A 828 14.92 -14.12 5.73
N ILE A 829 14.71 -13.28 4.72
CA ILE A 829 15.14 -13.58 3.34
C ILE A 829 16.62 -13.32 3.08
N HIS A 830 17.41 -13.10 4.12
CA HIS A 830 18.81 -12.66 4.01
C HIS A 830 19.67 -13.57 3.13
N GLU A 831 19.44 -14.89 3.17
CA GLU A 831 20.20 -15.86 2.38
C GLU A 831 19.91 -15.78 0.87
N GLU A 832 18.81 -15.15 0.48
CA GLU A 832 18.38 -14.97 -0.91
C GLU A 832 18.24 -16.26 -1.73
N THR A 833 18.21 -17.43 -1.08
CA THR A 833 17.91 -18.70 -1.74
C THR A 833 16.43 -18.74 -2.12
N GLN A 834 16.10 -19.53 -3.14
CA GLN A 834 14.71 -19.66 -3.59
C GLN A 834 13.79 -20.13 -2.44
N ASP A 835 14.28 -21.04 -1.60
CA ASP A 835 13.57 -21.51 -0.42
C ASP A 835 13.43 -20.41 0.64
N SER A 836 14.50 -19.65 0.91
CA SER A 836 14.46 -18.50 1.84
C SER A 836 13.44 -17.45 1.40
N LEU A 837 13.39 -17.12 0.10
CA LEU A 837 12.46 -16.13 -0.45
C LEU A 837 11.00 -16.60 -0.38
N ASN A 838 10.74 -17.87 -0.72
CA ASN A 838 9.39 -18.44 -0.66
C ASN A 838 8.88 -18.51 0.79
N GLU A 839 9.74 -18.97 1.70
CA GLU A 839 9.41 -19.10 3.11
C GLU A 839 9.25 -17.75 3.81
N GLY A 840 10.11 -16.77 3.49
CA GLY A 840 9.97 -15.40 3.99
C GLY A 840 8.68 -14.74 3.49
N PHE A 841 8.32 -14.96 2.22
CA PHE A 841 7.06 -14.45 1.67
C PHE A 841 5.85 -15.06 2.40
N LYS A 842 5.85 -16.38 2.60
CA LYS A 842 4.81 -17.08 3.37
C LYS A 842 4.66 -16.48 4.77
N TYR A 843 5.77 -16.29 5.47
CA TYR A 843 5.78 -15.76 6.83
C TYR A 843 5.33 -14.29 6.90
N PHE A 844 5.72 -13.46 5.92
CA PHE A 844 5.25 -12.07 5.83
C PHE A 844 3.73 -12.00 5.67
N ILE A 845 3.15 -12.75 4.71
CA ILE A 845 1.70 -12.72 4.47
C ILE A 845 0.93 -13.20 5.69
N PHE A 846 1.43 -14.24 6.38
CA PHE A 846 0.84 -14.71 7.62
C PHE A 846 0.81 -13.61 8.70
N ASN A 847 1.93 -12.94 8.95
CA ASN A 847 1.98 -11.84 9.92
C ASN A 847 1.08 -10.67 9.51
N PHE A 848 1.03 -10.35 8.21
CA PHE A 848 0.22 -9.24 7.69
C PHE A 848 -1.29 -9.52 7.86
N ILE A 849 -1.72 -10.77 7.71
CA ILE A 849 -3.12 -11.18 8.01
C ILE A 849 -3.42 -10.99 9.49
N GLY A 850 -2.54 -11.47 10.39
CA GLY A 850 -2.73 -11.32 11.83
C GLY A 850 -2.75 -9.85 12.28
N ALA A 851 -1.89 -9.03 11.68
CA ALA A 851 -1.89 -7.59 11.85
C ALA A 851 -3.19 -6.93 11.39
N SER A 852 -3.74 -7.38 10.25
CA SER A 852 -4.99 -6.85 9.71
C SER A 852 -6.18 -7.17 10.61
N CYS A 853 -6.23 -8.37 11.19
CA CYS A 853 -7.21 -8.73 12.23
C CYS A 853 -7.06 -7.83 13.47
N MET A 854 -5.83 -7.71 13.99
CA MET A 854 -5.57 -6.87 15.16
C MET A 854 -5.92 -5.40 14.89
N PHE A 855 -5.59 -4.87 13.72
CA PHE A 855 -5.89 -3.50 13.32
C PHE A 855 -7.40 -3.21 13.41
N LEU A 856 -8.25 -4.09 12.86
CA LEU A 856 -9.70 -3.92 12.95
C LEU A 856 -10.17 -3.90 14.42
N GLY A 857 -9.68 -4.82 15.24
CA GLY A 857 -10.04 -4.87 16.66
C GLY A 857 -9.57 -3.63 17.44
N VAL A 858 -8.36 -3.14 17.16
CA VAL A 858 -7.80 -1.90 17.74
C VAL A 858 -8.70 -0.72 17.41
N VAL A 859 -9.09 -0.56 16.15
CA VAL A 859 -9.99 0.51 15.71
C VAL A 859 -11.37 0.38 16.37
N MET A 860 -11.95 -0.82 16.42
CA MET A 860 -13.26 -1.04 17.05
C MET A 860 -13.30 -0.60 18.52
N LEU A 861 -12.27 -0.89 19.30
CA LEU A 861 -12.20 -0.42 20.68
C LEU A 861 -12.03 1.10 20.76
N SER A 862 -11.09 1.63 19.98
CA SER A 862 -10.71 3.05 20.01
C SER A 862 -11.83 3.99 19.56
N VAL A 863 -12.65 3.54 18.60
CA VAL A 863 -13.83 4.28 18.14
C VAL A 863 -14.87 4.41 19.24
N ARG A 864 -15.09 3.35 20.03
CA ARG A 864 -16.14 3.34 21.05
C ARG A 864 -15.69 3.96 22.37
N SER A 865 -14.39 3.97 22.66
CA SER A 865 -13.79 4.71 23.77
C SER A 865 -13.58 6.20 23.45
N GLY A 866 -13.48 6.58 22.18
CA GLY A 866 -13.10 7.93 21.76
C GLY A 866 -11.61 8.25 21.97
N SER A 867 -10.79 7.24 22.30
CA SER A 867 -9.38 7.42 22.66
C SER A 867 -8.57 6.15 22.39
N PHE A 868 -7.28 6.32 22.11
CA PHE A 868 -6.33 5.22 22.01
C PHE A 868 -5.69 4.85 23.36
N ASP A 869 -5.88 5.68 24.37
CA ASP A 869 -5.30 5.48 25.70
C ASP A 869 -5.87 4.22 26.37
N PHE A 870 -4.99 3.41 26.95
CA PHE A 870 -5.41 2.14 27.55
C PHE A 870 -6.39 2.32 28.71
N SER A 871 -6.23 3.34 29.58
CA SER A 871 -7.09 3.51 30.74
C SER A 871 -8.50 3.93 30.31
N GLN A 872 -8.61 4.84 29.35
CA GLN A 872 -9.88 5.30 28.81
C GLN A 872 -10.62 4.18 28.05
N ILE A 873 -9.88 3.33 27.32
CA ILE A 873 -10.47 2.14 26.68
C ILE A 873 -11.00 1.17 27.74
N ALA A 874 -10.27 0.94 28.82
CA ALA A 874 -10.68 0.02 29.89
C ALA A 874 -11.96 0.48 30.60
N GLU A 875 -12.05 1.77 30.91
CA GLU A 875 -13.26 2.39 31.46
C GLU A 875 -14.43 2.26 30.50
N ALA A 876 -14.24 2.60 29.22
CA ALA A 876 -15.28 2.49 28.21
C ALA A 876 -15.74 1.05 27.98
N ALA A 877 -14.83 0.07 28.04
CA ALA A 877 -15.13 -1.35 27.86
C ALA A 877 -16.13 -1.90 28.91
N GLN A 878 -16.18 -1.29 30.09
CA GLN A 878 -17.18 -1.61 31.10
C GLN A 878 -18.60 -1.21 30.70
N LEU A 879 -18.78 -0.40 29.66
CA LEU A 879 -20.09 0.03 29.17
C LEU A 879 -20.37 -0.44 27.74
N MET A 880 -19.39 -1.08 27.06
CA MET A 880 -19.56 -1.53 25.68
C MET A 880 -20.54 -2.71 25.55
N PRO A 881 -21.35 -2.75 24.46
CA PRO A 881 -22.15 -3.92 24.13
C PRO A 881 -21.29 -5.18 23.93
N LEU A 882 -21.75 -6.31 24.46
CA LEU A 882 -20.99 -7.56 24.44
C LEU A 882 -20.60 -8.03 23.02
N PRO A 883 -21.45 -7.95 21.98
CA PRO A 883 -21.06 -8.36 20.63
C PRO A 883 -19.91 -7.52 20.07
N TRP A 884 -19.89 -6.22 20.35
CA TRP A 884 -18.85 -5.31 19.89
C TRP A 884 -17.53 -5.56 20.61
N LEU A 885 -17.58 -5.57 21.95
CA LEU A 885 -16.42 -5.82 22.80
C LEU A 885 -15.82 -7.21 22.50
N GLY A 886 -16.65 -8.26 22.50
CA GLY A 886 -16.21 -9.63 22.23
C GLY A 886 -15.56 -9.78 20.87
N THR A 887 -16.14 -9.20 19.81
CA THR A 887 -15.56 -9.24 18.46
C THR A 887 -14.21 -8.53 18.41
N ALA A 888 -14.11 -7.33 18.99
CA ALA A 888 -12.87 -6.57 18.99
C ALA A 888 -11.75 -7.27 19.78
N LEU A 889 -12.06 -7.83 20.96
CA LEU A 889 -11.11 -8.60 21.77
C LEU A 889 -10.65 -9.87 21.04
N VAL A 890 -11.56 -10.61 20.38
CA VAL A 890 -11.21 -11.81 19.61
C VAL A 890 -10.31 -11.47 18.43
N LEU A 891 -10.56 -10.36 17.73
CA LEU A 891 -9.72 -9.90 16.61
C LEU A 891 -8.31 -9.51 17.04
N ILE A 892 -8.17 -8.79 18.16
CA ILE A 892 -6.87 -8.46 18.75
C ILE A 892 -6.14 -9.73 19.20
N LEU A 893 -6.82 -10.60 19.95
CA LEU A 893 -6.25 -11.85 20.43
C LEU A 893 -5.87 -12.77 19.27
N ALA A 894 -6.63 -12.82 18.18
CA ALA A 894 -6.25 -13.59 17.00
C ALA A 894 -4.88 -13.16 16.47
N GLY A 895 -4.62 -11.85 16.34
CA GLY A 895 -3.31 -11.33 15.92
C GLY A 895 -2.19 -11.65 16.92
N LEU A 896 -2.45 -11.50 18.23
CA LEU A 896 -1.47 -11.80 19.29
C LEU A 896 -1.16 -13.30 19.38
N LEU A 897 -2.17 -14.16 19.30
CA LEU A 897 -2.03 -15.62 19.35
C LEU A 897 -1.35 -16.19 18.10
N MET A 898 -1.62 -15.59 16.93
CA MET A 898 -0.88 -15.89 15.69
C MET A 898 0.62 -15.61 15.88
N LYS A 899 0.98 -14.51 16.56
CA LYS A 899 2.40 -14.22 16.87
C LYS A 899 2.98 -15.14 17.93
N ALA A 900 2.15 -15.63 18.86
CA ALA A 900 2.52 -16.63 19.85
C ALA A 900 2.57 -18.07 19.30
N ALA A 901 2.40 -18.26 17.98
CA ALA A 901 2.43 -19.55 17.28
C ALA A 901 1.37 -20.58 17.76
N GLN A 902 0.18 -20.11 18.14
CA GLN A 902 -0.88 -20.95 18.72
C GLN A 902 -1.80 -21.58 17.65
N LEU A 903 -2.21 -22.84 17.83
CA LEU A 903 -3.19 -23.53 16.96
C LEU A 903 -4.57 -22.80 16.98
N PRO A 904 -5.44 -22.92 15.94
CA PRO A 904 -5.53 -23.97 14.92
C PRO A 904 -4.72 -23.74 13.64
N LEU A 905 -4.06 -22.59 13.48
CA LEU A 905 -3.32 -22.30 12.25
C LEU A 905 -2.03 -23.14 12.20
N ARG A 906 -1.62 -23.54 10.99
CA ARG A 906 -0.46 -24.41 10.76
C ARG A 906 0.85 -23.79 11.28
N ILE A 907 1.55 -24.47 12.20
CA ILE A 907 2.80 -23.99 12.82
C ILE A 907 3.88 -23.62 11.78
N ASP A 908 3.96 -24.35 10.67
CA ASP A 908 4.94 -24.06 9.61
C ASP A 908 4.68 -22.77 8.84
N PHE A 909 3.50 -22.15 9.00
CA PHE A 909 3.21 -20.80 8.53
C PHE A 909 3.48 -19.75 9.62
N GLN A 910 3.25 -20.10 10.89
CA GLN A 910 3.36 -19.16 12.02
C GLN A 910 4.78 -18.95 12.53
N MET A 911 5.70 -19.87 12.25
CA MET A 911 7.06 -19.83 12.75
C MET A 911 8.05 -19.38 11.69
N HIS A 912 9.15 -18.78 12.15
CA HIS A 912 10.26 -18.44 11.27
C HIS A 912 10.77 -19.69 10.56
N PRO A 913 11.20 -19.56 9.29
CA PRO A 913 11.60 -20.71 8.53
C PRO A 913 13.00 -21.19 8.92
N PRO A 914 13.31 -22.48 8.77
CA PRO A 914 14.66 -23.02 8.97
C PRO A 914 15.74 -22.34 8.11
N THR A 915 15.32 -21.72 7.00
CA THR A 915 16.18 -21.00 6.06
C THR A 915 16.63 -19.63 6.57
N ALA A 916 16.04 -19.09 7.63
CA ALA A 916 16.46 -17.83 8.23
C ALA A 916 17.86 -17.95 8.88
N PRO A 917 18.68 -16.88 8.91
CA PRO A 917 19.97 -16.90 9.59
C PRO A 917 19.83 -17.31 11.06
N THR A 918 20.74 -18.14 11.55
CA THR A 918 20.57 -18.76 12.87
C THR A 918 20.54 -17.79 14.06
N PRO A 919 21.34 -16.71 14.11
CA PRO A 919 21.22 -15.70 15.17
C PRO A 919 19.84 -15.04 15.20
N VAL A 920 19.24 -14.84 14.02
CA VAL A 920 17.90 -14.26 13.87
C VAL A 920 16.85 -15.27 14.30
N SER A 921 16.94 -16.53 13.85
CA SER A 921 16.07 -17.60 14.35
C SER A 921 16.11 -17.71 15.88
N GLY A 922 17.32 -17.60 16.46
CA GLY A 922 17.54 -17.56 17.90
C GLY A 922 16.81 -16.39 18.54
N TYR A 923 17.03 -15.16 18.06
CA TYR A 923 16.37 -13.97 18.59
C TYR A 923 14.84 -13.97 18.39
N ILE A 924 14.34 -14.47 17.25
CA ILE A 924 12.90 -14.58 16.99
C ILE A 924 12.29 -15.53 18.03
N SER A 925 12.86 -16.73 18.15
CA SER A 925 12.40 -17.73 19.11
C SER A 925 12.54 -17.26 20.55
N ALA A 926 13.64 -16.57 20.88
CA ALA A 926 14.00 -16.16 22.24
C ALA A 926 13.28 -14.90 22.70
N VAL A 927 13.05 -13.92 21.84
CA VAL A 927 12.57 -12.59 22.21
C VAL A 927 11.34 -12.19 21.42
N LEU A 928 11.43 -12.18 20.08
CA LEU A 928 10.38 -11.58 19.24
C LEU A 928 9.01 -12.25 19.42
N LEU A 929 8.94 -13.58 19.49
CA LEU A 929 7.65 -14.28 19.69
C LEU A 929 7.06 -14.06 21.09
N LYS A 930 7.83 -13.52 22.06
CA LYS A 930 7.31 -13.19 23.39
C LYS A 930 6.45 -11.93 23.37
N SER A 931 6.51 -11.13 22.30
CA SER A 931 5.61 -9.99 22.13
C SER A 931 4.13 -10.41 22.09
N GLY A 932 3.83 -11.62 21.60
CA GLY A 932 2.48 -12.19 21.62
C GLY A 932 1.95 -12.42 23.05
N PRO A 933 2.57 -13.32 23.84
CA PRO A 933 2.21 -13.53 25.25
C PRO A 933 2.26 -12.26 26.10
N TYR A 934 3.29 -11.42 25.91
CA TYR A 934 3.39 -10.10 26.54
C TYR A 934 2.16 -9.23 26.20
N GLY A 935 1.79 -9.15 24.92
CA GLY A 935 0.62 -8.40 24.48
C GLY A 935 -0.68 -8.96 25.06
N VAL A 936 -0.83 -10.27 25.15
CA VAL A 936 -2.02 -10.91 25.76
C VAL A 936 -2.13 -10.53 27.24
N LEU A 937 -1.04 -10.62 28.01
CA LEU A 937 -1.05 -10.25 29.42
C LEU A 937 -1.28 -8.76 29.62
N LYS A 938 -0.53 -7.90 28.90
CA LYS A 938 -0.64 -6.43 29.00
C LYS A 938 -2.07 -6.00 28.68
N PHE A 939 -2.63 -6.52 27.60
CA PHE A 939 -4.00 -6.20 27.20
C PHE A 939 -5.05 -6.75 28.16
N PHE A 940 -4.89 -7.97 28.68
CA PHE A 940 -5.78 -8.52 29.70
C PHE A 940 -5.82 -7.64 30.95
N ALA A 941 -4.66 -7.27 31.48
CA ALA A 941 -4.58 -6.48 32.70
C ALA A 941 -5.06 -5.04 32.51
N LEU A 942 -4.62 -4.36 31.45
CA LEU A 942 -5.00 -2.97 31.18
C LEU A 942 -6.50 -2.82 30.98
N MET A 943 -7.17 -3.81 30.38
CA MET A 943 -8.61 -3.80 30.15
C MET A 943 -9.43 -4.16 31.40
N GLY A 944 -8.86 -4.16 32.61
CA GLY A 944 -9.59 -4.48 33.84
C GLY A 944 -9.68 -5.98 34.17
N GLY A 945 -8.79 -6.80 33.61
CA GLY A 945 -8.56 -8.19 33.98
C GLY A 945 -9.83 -9.04 33.96
N ALA A 946 -10.08 -9.77 35.06
CA ALA A 946 -11.20 -10.69 35.20
C ALA A 946 -12.57 -9.98 35.09
N ALA A 947 -12.69 -8.70 35.43
CA ALA A 947 -13.98 -8.00 35.47
C ALA A 947 -14.56 -7.79 34.06
N VAL A 948 -13.75 -7.28 33.12
CA VAL A 948 -14.20 -7.03 31.74
C VAL A 948 -14.26 -8.33 30.95
N PHE A 949 -13.28 -9.22 31.11
CA PHE A 949 -13.28 -10.51 30.42
C PHE A 949 -14.38 -11.46 30.94
N GLY A 950 -14.75 -11.35 32.22
CA GLY A 950 -15.84 -12.13 32.82
C GLY A 950 -17.22 -11.84 32.21
N LYS A 951 -17.41 -10.68 31.57
CA LYS A 951 -18.64 -10.38 30.82
C LYS A 951 -18.88 -11.32 29.65
N LEU A 952 -17.83 -11.95 29.12
CA LEU A 952 -17.92 -12.97 28.06
C LEU A 952 -18.30 -14.36 28.62
N GLY A 953 -18.67 -14.40 29.90
CA GLY A 953 -18.97 -15.59 30.67
C GLY A 953 -17.72 -16.19 31.31
N THR A 954 -17.95 -17.01 32.33
CA THR A 954 -16.91 -17.71 33.09
C THR A 954 -17.20 -19.20 33.10
N SER A 955 -16.14 -20.01 33.03
CA SER A 955 -16.18 -21.46 33.17
C SER A 955 -15.32 -21.83 34.38
N GLY A 956 -15.96 -22.06 35.53
CA GLY A 956 -15.27 -22.08 36.81
C GLY A 956 -14.80 -20.68 37.21
N GLU A 957 -13.54 -20.54 37.64
CA GLU A 957 -12.93 -19.25 38.00
C GLU A 957 -12.32 -18.51 36.81
N LEU A 958 -12.28 -19.12 35.62
CA LEU A 958 -11.68 -18.55 34.42
C LEU A 958 -12.71 -17.85 33.53
N SER A 959 -12.35 -16.71 32.96
CA SER A 959 -13.11 -16.14 31.85
C SER A 959 -13.11 -17.11 30.66
N ASN A 960 -14.23 -17.23 29.95
CA ASN A 960 -14.37 -18.14 28.81
C ASN A 960 -13.30 -17.88 27.73
N LEU A 961 -12.92 -16.63 27.54
CA LEU A 961 -11.91 -16.23 26.58
C LEU A 961 -10.51 -16.69 27.00
N MET A 962 -10.11 -16.51 28.27
CA MET A 962 -8.83 -17.03 28.77
C MET A 962 -8.84 -18.57 28.85
N TYR A 963 -9.97 -19.18 29.20
CA TYR A 963 -10.10 -20.63 29.17
C TYR A 963 -9.91 -21.18 27.75
N ALA A 964 -10.47 -20.53 26.72
CA ALA A 964 -10.22 -20.90 25.33
C ALA A 964 -8.74 -20.79 24.96
N VAL A 965 -8.06 -19.72 25.40
CA VAL A 965 -6.60 -19.55 25.22
C VAL A 965 -5.84 -20.67 25.92
N ALA A 966 -6.21 -21.05 27.13
CA ALA A 966 -5.58 -22.14 27.89
C ALA A 966 -5.72 -23.49 27.17
N VAL A 967 -6.92 -23.80 26.65
CA VAL A 967 -7.17 -25.02 25.86
C VAL A 967 -6.34 -25.02 24.58
N ILE A 968 -6.33 -23.91 23.84
CA ILE A 968 -5.51 -23.75 22.64
C ILE A 968 -4.02 -23.94 22.98
N ALA A 969 -3.55 -23.37 24.08
CA ALA A 969 -2.18 -23.49 24.54
C ALA A 969 -1.81 -24.92 24.90
N SER A 970 -2.69 -25.65 25.59
CA SER A 970 -2.54 -27.07 25.93
C SER A 970 -2.47 -27.98 24.70
N ILE A 971 -3.33 -27.75 23.69
CA ILE A 971 -3.27 -28.51 22.43
C ILE A 971 -1.97 -28.18 21.68
N THR A 972 -1.60 -26.90 21.64
CA THR A 972 -0.39 -26.41 20.98
C THR A 972 0.87 -27.02 21.61
N LEU A 973 0.99 -27.04 22.94
CA LEU A 973 2.16 -27.60 23.62
C LEU A 973 2.31 -29.11 23.46
N LEU A 974 1.20 -29.85 23.38
CA LEU A 974 1.22 -31.29 23.11
C LEU A 974 1.60 -31.59 21.66
N TYR A 975 0.91 -30.96 20.72
CA TYR A 975 1.13 -31.15 19.28
C TYR A 975 2.56 -30.77 18.89
N ALA A 976 3.03 -29.59 19.31
CA ALA A 976 4.36 -29.11 18.98
C ALA A 976 5.46 -29.95 19.67
N GLY A 977 5.23 -30.41 20.90
CA GLY A 977 6.13 -31.33 21.59
C GLY A 977 6.28 -32.67 20.84
N ALA A 978 5.15 -33.27 20.45
CA ALA A 978 5.13 -34.51 19.68
C ALA A 978 5.82 -34.36 18.31
N MET A 979 5.57 -33.23 17.62
CA MET A 979 6.22 -32.92 16.34
C MET A 979 7.74 -32.75 16.51
N ALA A 980 8.22 -32.06 17.55
CA ALA A 980 9.66 -31.91 17.80
C ALA A 980 10.37 -33.28 17.95
N MET A 981 9.71 -34.27 18.55
CA MET A 981 10.23 -35.63 18.65
C MET A 981 10.37 -36.32 17.27
N ILE A 982 9.48 -36.05 16.32
CA ILE A 982 9.54 -36.67 14.98
C ILE A 982 10.54 -35.98 14.05
N GLN A 983 10.77 -34.67 14.20
CA GLN A 983 11.62 -33.91 13.27
C GLN A 983 13.09 -34.29 13.31
N THR A 984 13.72 -34.52 12.15
CA THR A 984 15.16 -34.78 12.04
C THR A 984 15.99 -33.53 11.72
N GLY A 985 15.38 -32.49 11.15
CA GLY A 985 16.06 -31.25 10.83
C GLY A 985 16.47 -30.46 12.07
N ILE A 986 17.73 -29.98 12.11
CA ILE A 986 18.35 -29.30 13.27
C ILE A 986 17.47 -28.12 13.75
N LYS A 987 17.22 -27.14 12.88
CA LYS A 987 16.40 -25.97 13.23
C LYS A 987 14.92 -26.31 13.36
N ARG A 988 14.38 -27.24 12.56
CA ARG A 988 12.95 -27.62 12.61
C ARG A 988 12.57 -28.18 13.98
N LEU A 989 13.39 -29.06 14.55
CA LEU A 989 13.19 -29.57 15.91
C LEU A 989 13.16 -28.45 16.94
N LEU A 990 14.09 -27.49 16.85
CA LEU A 990 14.16 -26.34 17.75
C LEU A 990 12.97 -25.38 17.60
N ILE A 991 12.45 -25.21 16.37
CA ILE A 991 11.24 -24.44 16.07
C ILE A 991 10.02 -25.04 16.76
N TYR A 992 9.72 -26.32 16.54
CA TYR A 992 8.57 -26.98 17.19
C TYR A 992 8.69 -26.99 18.72
N SER A 993 9.89 -27.25 19.23
CA SER A 993 10.13 -27.16 20.67
C SER A 993 10.13 -25.72 21.20
N THR A 994 10.12 -24.67 20.36
CA THR A 994 9.86 -23.28 20.80
C THR A 994 8.36 -23.07 20.95
N VAL A 995 7.58 -23.49 19.95
CA VAL A 995 6.11 -23.40 19.99
C VAL A 995 5.53 -24.16 21.18
N SER A 996 6.09 -25.33 21.49
CA SER A 996 5.70 -26.10 22.67
C SER A 996 5.83 -25.30 23.97
N GLN A 997 6.91 -24.54 24.14
CA GLN A 997 7.17 -23.77 25.36
C GLN A 997 6.43 -22.43 25.37
N LEU A 998 6.15 -21.85 24.20
CA LEU A 998 5.20 -20.74 24.12
C LEU A 998 3.80 -21.18 24.56
N GLY A 999 3.40 -22.43 24.27
CA GLY A 999 2.19 -23.01 24.84
C GLY A 999 2.23 -23.11 26.38
N TYR A 1000 3.38 -23.40 26.99
CA TYR A 1000 3.52 -23.31 28.46
C TYR A 1000 3.35 -21.89 28.99
N VAL A 1001 4.01 -20.90 28.35
CA VAL A 1001 3.86 -19.49 28.72
C VAL A 1001 2.40 -19.08 28.63
N MET A 1002 1.74 -19.35 27.50
CA MET A 1002 0.34 -19.01 27.28
C MET A 1002 -0.59 -19.73 28.25
N LEU A 1003 -0.36 -21.01 28.55
CA LEU A 1003 -1.15 -21.76 29.52
C LEU A 1003 -1.02 -21.13 30.92
N GLY A 1004 0.20 -20.81 31.36
CA GLY A 1004 0.43 -20.16 32.65
C GLY A 1004 -0.30 -18.82 32.77
N LEU A 1005 -0.16 -17.96 31.76
CA LEU A 1005 -0.83 -16.65 31.72
C LEU A 1005 -2.37 -16.79 31.69
N ALA A 1006 -2.90 -17.77 30.94
CA ALA A 1006 -4.33 -17.97 30.78
C ALA A 1006 -5.03 -18.53 32.02
N LEU A 1007 -4.30 -19.25 32.89
CA LEU A 1007 -4.83 -19.76 34.16
C LEU A 1007 -5.26 -18.66 35.15
N SER A 1008 -4.93 -17.39 34.88
CA SER A 1008 -5.39 -16.20 35.62
C SER A 1008 -5.14 -16.19 37.14
N SER A 1009 -4.54 -17.24 37.70
CA SER A 1009 -4.16 -17.34 39.11
C SER A 1009 -2.79 -16.68 39.32
N PRO A 1010 -2.53 -16.13 40.52
CA PRO A 1010 -1.23 -15.53 40.85
C PRO A 1010 -0.06 -16.47 40.53
N LEU A 1011 -0.18 -17.74 40.94
CA LEU A 1011 0.86 -18.75 40.71
C LEU A 1011 1.05 -19.07 39.23
N GLY A 1012 -0.05 -19.12 38.45
CA GLY A 1012 -0.02 -19.39 37.02
C GLY A 1012 0.63 -18.28 36.22
N ILE A 1013 0.26 -17.02 36.50
CA ILE A 1013 0.83 -15.84 35.85
C ILE A 1013 2.32 -15.71 36.20
N ALA A 1014 2.68 -15.88 37.48
CA ALA A 1014 4.07 -15.85 37.91
C ALA A 1014 4.91 -16.96 37.25
N GLY A 1015 4.39 -18.19 37.22
CA GLY A 1015 5.01 -19.31 36.53
C GLY A 1015 5.16 -19.07 35.02
N GLY A 1016 4.14 -18.51 34.38
CA GLY A 1016 4.13 -18.15 32.96
C GLY A 1016 5.17 -17.08 32.61
N LEU A 1017 5.24 -15.99 33.40
CA LEU A 1017 6.23 -14.91 33.25
C LEU A 1017 7.65 -15.39 33.53
N MET A 1018 7.84 -16.18 34.59
CA MET A 1018 9.15 -16.79 34.87
C MET A 1018 9.56 -17.73 33.74
N HIS A 1019 8.63 -18.54 33.22
CA HIS A 1019 8.90 -19.42 32.09
C HIS A 1019 9.21 -18.63 30.82
N LEU A 1020 8.54 -17.49 30.61
CA LEU A 1020 8.78 -16.58 29.49
C LEU A 1020 10.26 -16.19 29.46
N VAL A 1021 10.79 -15.64 30.56
CA VAL A 1021 12.19 -15.20 30.71
C VAL A 1021 13.17 -16.36 30.62
N ASN A 1022 12.92 -17.45 31.35
CA ASN A 1022 13.76 -18.66 31.28
C ASN A 1022 13.86 -19.17 29.84
N HIS A 1023 12.75 -19.23 29.13
CA HIS A 1023 12.70 -19.62 27.73
C HIS A 1023 13.43 -18.64 26.80
N MET A 1024 13.51 -17.33 27.13
CA MET A 1024 14.37 -16.39 26.39
C MET A 1024 15.83 -16.82 26.46
N PHE A 1025 16.35 -17.11 27.65
CA PHE A 1025 17.75 -17.51 27.81
C PHE A 1025 18.03 -18.88 27.18
N LEU A 1026 17.22 -19.88 27.51
CA LEU A 1026 17.43 -21.26 27.13
C LEU A 1026 17.32 -21.49 25.62
N LYS A 1027 16.29 -20.94 24.96
CA LYS A 1027 16.18 -21.09 23.50
C LYS A 1027 17.25 -20.36 22.75
N ASN A 1028 17.66 -19.19 23.25
CA ASN A 1028 18.74 -18.47 22.62
C ASN A 1028 20.01 -19.35 22.61
N ILE A 1029 20.39 -19.94 23.75
CA ILE A 1029 21.53 -20.87 23.81
C ILE A 1029 21.37 -22.05 22.84
N LEU A 1030 20.19 -22.68 22.78
CA LEU A 1030 19.94 -23.83 21.90
C LEU A 1030 20.06 -23.49 20.40
N PHE A 1031 19.51 -22.36 19.96
CA PHE A 1031 19.66 -21.91 18.57
C PHE A 1031 21.08 -21.45 18.26
N LEU A 1032 21.74 -20.74 19.17
CA LEU A 1032 23.12 -20.31 18.99
C LEU A 1032 24.09 -21.51 18.96
N ALA A 1033 23.86 -22.54 19.77
CA ALA A 1033 24.60 -23.81 19.69
C ALA A 1033 24.36 -24.53 18.35
N ALA A 1034 23.12 -24.58 17.87
CA ALA A 1034 22.82 -25.10 16.53
C ALA A 1034 23.52 -24.27 15.43
N GLY A 1035 23.65 -22.95 15.61
CA GLY A 1035 24.39 -22.07 14.70
C GLY A 1035 25.88 -22.38 14.67
N CYS A 1036 26.49 -22.72 15.81
CA CYS A 1036 27.87 -23.20 15.89
C CYS A 1036 28.08 -24.47 15.06
N ILE A 1037 27.17 -25.44 15.17
CA ILE A 1037 27.18 -26.69 14.38
C ILE A 1037 27.05 -26.36 12.89
N LEU A 1038 26.07 -25.53 12.53
CA LEU A 1038 25.77 -25.19 11.13
C LEU A 1038 26.92 -24.48 10.42
N VAL A 1039 27.58 -23.54 11.08
CA VAL A 1039 28.74 -22.81 10.50
C VAL A 1039 29.95 -23.72 10.33
N GLN A 1040 30.16 -24.68 11.23
CA GLN A 1040 31.31 -25.59 11.14
C GLN A 1040 31.09 -26.72 10.13
N LEU A 1041 29.87 -27.25 10.03
CA LEU A 1041 29.59 -28.49 9.30
C LEU A 1041 28.75 -28.32 8.03
N HIS A 1042 28.01 -27.22 7.87
CA HIS A 1042 27.12 -26.98 6.72
C HIS A 1042 26.08 -28.09 6.48
N VAL A 1043 25.61 -28.73 7.55
CA VAL A 1043 24.61 -29.82 7.53
C VAL A 1043 23.26 -29.38 8.09
N ASP A 1044 22.17 -29.86 7.49
CA ASP A 1044 20.80 -29.43 7.79
C ASP A 1044 19.98 -30.47 8.58
N SER A 1045 20.43 -31.73 8.60
CA SER A 1045 19.79 -32.85 9.28
C SER A 1045 20.66 -33.43 10.40
N LEU A 1046 20.01 -33.83 11.49
CA LEU A 1046 20.65 -34.58 12.57
C LEU A 1046 21.18 -35.94 12.11
N ASP A 1047 20.58 -36.55 11.09
CA ASP A 1047 21.02 -37.87 10.58
C ASP A 1047 22.43 -37.86 9.99
N LYS A 1048 22.96 -36.67 9.65
CA LYS A 1048 24.31 -36.48 9.10
C LYS A 1048 25.35 -36.18 10.19
N LEU A 1049 24.95 -36.18 11.45
CA LEU A 1049 25.80 -35.85 12.59
C LEU A 1049 26.11 -37.09 13.42
N GLY A 1050 27.21 -37.02 14.17
CA GLY A 1050 27.65 -38.03 15.11
C GLY A 1050 28.98 -37.63 15.74
N GLY A 1051 29.13 -37.87 17.05
CA GLY A 1051 30.39 -37.77 17.78
C GLY A 1051 30.97 -36.35 17.95
N LEU A 1052 30.17 -35.28 17.81
CA LEU A 1052 30.67 -33.90 17.93
C LEU A 1052 31.12 -33.51 19.34
N GLY A 1053 30.65 -34.19 20.39
CA GLY A 1053 30.86 -33.77 21.78
C GLY A 1053 32.33 -33.72 22.18
N ARG A 1054 33.17 -34.60 21.62
CA ARG A 1054 34.63 -34.58 21.87
C ARG A 1054 35.34 -33.44 21.13
N LYS A 1055 34.80 -32.98 20.00
CA LYS A 1055 35.40 -31.93 19.15
C LYS A 1055 34.91 -30.52 19.50
N MET A 1056 33.67 -30.41 19.98
CA MET A 1056 33.02 -29.16 20.37
C MET A 1056 32.48 -29.26 21.81
N PRO A 1057 33.35 -29.44 22.82
CA PRO A 1057 32.93 -29.72 24.20
C PRO A 1057 32.16 -28.57 24.85
N TYR A 1058 32.46 -27.32 24.51
CA TYR A 1058 31.77 -26.17 25.07
C TYR A 1058 30.39 -26.00 24.42
N THR A 1059 30.31 -26.14 23.09
CA THR A 1059 29.02 -26.12 22.39
C THR A 1059 28.11 -27.25 22.89
N PHE A 1060 28.67 -28.46 23.08
CA PHE A 1060 27.96 -29.60 23.66
C PHE A 1060 27.47 -29.30 25.09
N GLY A 1061 28.35 -28.84 25.98
CA GLY A 1061 28.00 -28.55 27.37
C GLY A 1061 26.92 -27.47 27.50
N LEU A 1062 27.02 -26.40 26.71
CA LEU A 1062 26.03 -25.31 26.70
C LEU A 1062 24.68 -25.78 26.12
N PHE A 1063 24.70 -26.56 25.04
CA PHE A 1063 23.47 -27.16 24.48
C PHE A 1063 22.79 -28.09 25.48
N LEU A 1064 23.55 -28.99 26.11
CA LEU A 1064 23.03 -29.96 27.07
C LEU A 1064 22.47 -29.26 28.31
N PHE A 1065 23.19 -28.28 28.86
CA PHE A 1065 22.72 -27.46 29.97
C PHE A 1065 21.39 -26.78 29.64
N ALA A 1066 21.32 -26.10 28.49
CA ALA A 1066 20.12 -25.39 28.09
C ALA A 1066 18.95 -26.35 27.80
N GLY A 1067 19.25 -27.51 27.21
CA GLY A 1067 18.27 -28.55 26.91
C GLY A 1067 17.68 -29.18 28.17
N LEU A 1068 18.53 -29.60 29.12
CA LEU A 1068 18.08 -30.18 30.40
C LEU A 1068 17.31 -29.16 31.24
N SER A 1069 17.75 -27.91 31.26
CA SER A 1069 16.98 -26.85 31.92
C SER A 1069 15.61 -26.68 31.26
N LEU A 1070 15.56 -26.63 29.93
CA LEU A 1070 14.29 -26.50 29.19
C LEU A 1070 13.33 -27.67 29.48
N SER A 1071 13.86 -28.88 29.60
CA SER A 1071 13.09 -30.07 29.99
C SER A 1071 12.57 -30.05 31.43
N GLY A 1072 13.11 -29.17 32.27
CA GLY A 1072 12.71 -29.03 33.66
C GLY A 1072 13.44 -29.98 34.60
N VAL A 1073 14.77 -30.11 34.47
CA VAL A 1073 15.58 -30.90 35.41
C VAL A 1073 16.00 -30.03 36.62
N PRO A 1074 15.71 -30.44 37.87
CA PRO A 1074 16.21 -29.74 39.06
C PRO A 1074 17.75 -29.77 39.14
N PRO A 1075 18.43 -28.69 39.57
CA PRO A 1075 17.93 -27.45 40.17
C PRO A 1075 17.82 -26.30 39.15
N LEU A 1076 17.71 -26.61 37.85
CA LEU A 1076 17.76 -25.60 36.79
C LEU A 1076 16.47 -24.78 36.74
N ASN A 1077 16.58 -23.53 36.29
CA ASN A 1077 15.47 -22.56 36.27
C ASN A 1077 14.22 -23.02 35.51
N GLY A 1078 14.36 -23.81 34.44
CA GLY A 1078 13.20 -24.31 33.71
C GLY A 1078 12.29 -25.22 34.54
N PHE A 1079 12.84 -25.94 35.53
CA PHE A 1079 12.03 -26.74 36.47
C PHE A 1079 11.14 -25.86 37.34
N ALA A 1080 11.72 -24.83 37.98
CA ALA A 1080 11.00 -23.91 38.86
C ALA A 1080 9.77 -23.29 38.17
N SER A 1081 9.95 -22.76 36.96
CA SER A 1081 8.84 -22.15 36.21
C SER A 1081 7.73 -23.13 35.82
N LYS A 1082 8.07 -24.35 35.38
CA LYS A 1082 7.08 -25.38 35.01
C LYS A 1082 6.34 -25.92 36.22
N TRP A 1083 7.04 -26.07 37.34
CA TRP A 1083 6.46 -26.50 38.60
C TRP A 1083 5.31 -25.58 39.05
N LEU A 1084 5.51 -24.26 38.96
CA LEU A 1084 4.47 -23.27 39.26
C LEU A 1084 3.25 -23.39 38.32
N ILE A 1085 3.48 -23.59 37.02
CA ILE A 1085 2.40 -23.79 36.04
C ILE A 1085 1.59 -25.06 36.35
N TYR A 1086 2.26 -26.16 36.71
CA TYR A 1086 1.59 -27.41 37.09
C TYR A 1086 0.73 -27.22 38.34
N GLN A 1087 1.31 -26.62 39.39
CA GLN A 1087 0.57 -26.35 40.62
C GLN A 1087 -0.66 -25.47 40.36
N ALA A 1088 -0.51 -24.40 39.57
CA ALA A 1088 -1.61 -23.52 39.22
C ALA A 1088 -2.74 -24.27 38.47
N ALA A 1089 -2.40 -25.12 37.51
CA ALA A 1089 -3.38 -25.89 36.75
C ALA A 1089 -4.15 -26.89 37.63
N PHE A 1090 -3.45 -27.56 38.55
CA PHE A 1090 -4.09 -28.52 39.46
C PHE A 1090 -4.92 -27.85 40.57
N GLN A 1091 -4.45 -26.72 41.12
CA GLN A 1091 -5.18 -25.96 42.13
C GLN A 1091 -6.47 -25.36 41.59
N SER A 1092 -6.46 -24.86 40.36
CA SER A 1092 -7.65 -24.34 39.66
C SER A 1092 -8.66 -25.42 39.25
N GLY A 1093 -8.42 -26.71 39.56
CA GLY A 1093 -9.29 -27.83 39.21
C GLY A 1093 -9.19 -28.28 37.75
N HIS A 1094 -8.33 -27.66 36.94
CA HIS A 1094 -8.14 -27.98 35.52
C HIS A 1094 -7.11 -29.09 35.30
N PHE A 1095 -7.39 -30.29 35.83
CA PHE A 1095 -6.47 -31.44 35.81
C PHE A 1095 -5.99 -31.83 34.40
N LEU A 1096 -6.86 -31.76 33.38
CA LEU A 1096 -6.50 -32.08 32.00
C LEU A 1096 -5.48 -31.09 31.42
N LEU A 1097 -5.59 -29.80 31.75
CA LEU A 1097 -4.60 -28.79 31.34
C LEU A 1097 -3.25 -29.08 32.01
N GLY A 1098 -3.25 -29.40 33.32
CA GLY A 1098 -2.03 -29.79 34.04
C GLY A 1098 -1.36 -31.06 33.49
N LEU A 1099 -2.15 -32.11 33.22
CA LEU A 1099 -1.66 -33.36 32.62
C LEU A 1099 -1.09 -33.14 31.20
N SER A 1100 -1.73 -32.30 30.40
CA SER A 1100 -1.22 -31.94 29.06
C SER A 1100 0.16 -31.30 29.14
N ALA A 1101 0.35 -30.40 30.11
CA ALA A 1101 1.61 -29.74 30.33
C ALA A 1101 2.68 -30.76 30.75
N LEU A 1102 2.41 -31.63 31.74
CA LEU A 1102 3.35 -32.68 32.15
C LEU A 1102 3.79 -33.59 31.00
N MET A 1103 2.83 -34.08 30.20
CA MET A 1103 3.10 -34.93 29.03
C MET A 1103 4.00 -34.21 28.00
N SER A 1104 3.77 -32.92 27.75
CA SER A 1104 4.63 -32.13 26.86
C SER A 1104 6.06 -31.98 27.37
N SER A 1105 6.27 -31.98 28.69
CA SER A 1105 7.62 -31.96 29.26
C SER A 1105 8.39 -33.24 28.90
N MET A 1106 7.71 -34.39 28.91
CA MET A 1106 8.30 -35.66 28.47
C MET A 1106 8.74 -35.60 27.00
N PHE A 1107 7.89 -35.04 26.12
CA PHE A 1107 8.26 -34.84 24.72
C PHE A 1107 9.45 -33.89 24.56
N THR A 1108 9.52 -32.83 25.37
CA THR A 1108 10.64 -31.89 25.37
C THR A 1108 11.93 -32.62 25.74
N LEU A 1109 11.92 -33.42 26.81
CA LEU A 1109 13.07 -34.23 27.22
C LEU A 1109 13.49 -35.23 26.14
N ALA A 1110 12.54 -35.96 25.56
CA ALA A 1110 12.84 -36.90 24.48
C ALA A 1110 13.47 -36.20 23.26
N ALA A 1111 12.97 -35.02 22.86
CA ALA A 1111 13.51 -34.26 21.74
C ALA A 1111 14.93 -33.73 22.03
N VAL A 1112 15.19 -33.23 23.24
CA VAL A 1112 16.51 -32.77 23.67
C VAL A 1112 17.50 -33.95 23.70
N LEU A 1113 17.13 -35.06 24.35
CA LEU A 1113 17.99 -36.24 24.43
C LEU A 1113 18.27 -36.84 23.04
N LYS A 1114 17.29 -36.85 22.14
CA LYS A 1114 17.51 -37.25 20.74
C LYS A 1114 18.54 -36.37 20.06
N PHE A 1115 18.41 -35.05 20.17
CA PHE A 1115 19.38 -34.13 19.57
C PHE A 1115 20.77 -34.37 20.18
N THR A 1116 20.86 -34.42 21.51
CA THR A 1116 22.12 -34.63 22.24
C THR A 1116 22.80 -35.92 21.81
N HIS A 1117 22.06 -37.03 21.80
CA HIS A 1117 22.57 -38.35 21.45
C HIS A 1117 23.10 -38.38 20.02
N VAL A 1118 22.29 -37.95 19.04
CA VAL A 1118 22.63 -38.10 17.62
C VAL A 1118 23.69 -37.09 17.19
N ALA A 1119 23.64 -35.86 17.69
CA ALA A 1119 24.58 -34.83 17.27
C ALA A 1119 25.95 -34.97 17.95
N PHE A 1120 25.97 -35.21 19.27
CA PHE A 1120 27.19 -35.09 20.07
C PHE A 1120 27.77 -36.40 20.56
N LEU A 1121 26.95 -37.44 20.75
CA LEU A 1121 27.41 -38.76 21.18
C LEU A 1121 27.58 -39.70 19.98
N GLY A 1122 27.97 -40.95 20.24
CA GLY A 1122 28.21 -41.94 19.20
C GLY A 1122 29.53 -41.75 18.46
N GLN A 1123 29.68 -42.46 17.34
CA GLN A 1123 30.88 -42.39 16.52
C GLN A 1123 30.97 -41.05 15.77
N ALA A 1124 32.20 -40.58 15.55
CA ALA A 1124 32.43 -39.35 14.81
C ALA A 1124 32.08 -39.56 13.33
N SER A 1125 31.05 -38.86 12.86
CA SER A 1125 30.73 -38.78 11.43
C SER A 1125 31.93 -38.23 10.63
N ASP A 1126 32.01 -38.55 9.34
CA ASP A 1126 33.05 -38.01 8.46
C ASP A 1126 33.11 -36.48 8.49
N ALA A 1127 31.93 -35.85 8.58
CA ALA A 1127 31.81 -34.40 8.70
C ALA A 1127 32.45 -33.87 9.99
N ALA A 1128 32.39 -34.63 11.10
CA ALA A 1128 32.92 -34.23 12.42
C ALA A 1128 34.45 -34.33 12.54
N GLN A 1129 35.14 -35.07 11.68
CA GLN A 1129 36.56 -35.38 11.85
C GLN A 1129 37.47 -34.12 11.84
N LYS A 1130 37.13 -33.13 11.00
CA LYS A 1130 37.92 -31.90 10.79
C LYS A 1130 37.39 -30.69 11.55
N VAL A 1131 36.34 -30.86 12.36
CA VAL A 1131 35.68 -29.75 13.06
C VAL A 1131 36.52 -29.28 14.24
N LYS A 1132 36.52 -27.95 14.43
CA LYS A 1132 37.01 -27.28 15.63
C LYS A 1132 35.86 -26.62 16.35
N GLU A 1133 36.09 -26.31 17.62
CA GLU A 1133 35.15 -25.56 18.42
C GLU A 1133 34.85 -24.17 17.80
N ALA A 1134 33.65 -23.66 18.07
CA ALA A 1134 33.23 -22.34 17.63
C ALA A 1134 34.14 -21.22 18.19
N PRO A 1135 34.30 -20.11 17.45
CA PRO A 1135 35.12 -18.99 17.90
C PRO A 1135 34.57 -18.39 19.20
N PHE A 1136 35.45 -17.81 20.01
CA PHE A 1136 35.10 -17.25 21.31
C PHE A 1136 34.01 -16.16 21.22
N SER A 1137 33.97 -15.39 20.14
CA SER A 1137 32.93 -14.39 19.90
C SER A 1137 31.51 -14.98 19.83
N MET A 1138 31.36 -16.25 19.45
CA MET A 1138 30.09 -16.97 19.42
C MET A 1138 29.81 -17.67 20.78
N LEU A 1139 30.84 -18.22 21.42
CA LEU A 1139 30.68 -18.90 22.71
C LEU A 1139 30.43 -17.95 23.88
N PHE A 1140 31.06 -16.77 23.89
CA PHE A 1140 30.98 -15.82 25.00
C PHE A 1140 29.54 -15.37 25.31
N PRO A 1141 28.71 -14.96 24.33
CA PRO A 1141 27.29 -14.70 24.57
C PRO A 1141 26.53 -15.89 25.17
N MET A 1142 26.85 -17.11 24.73
CA MET A 1142 26.20 -18.33 25.22
C MET A 1142 26.57 -18.61 26.68
N PHE A 1143 27.83 -18.38 27.08
CA PHE A 1143 28.27 -18.49 28.47
C PHE A 1143 27.56 -17.48 29.39
N ILE A 1144 27.38 -16.23 28.94
CA ILE A 1144 26.64 -15.22 29.71
C ILE A 1144 25.19 -15.68 29.92
N LEU A 1145 24.52 -16.14 28.86
CA LEU A 1145 23.14 -16.63 28.94
C LEU A 1145 23.03 -17.85 29.87
N ALA A 1146 23.98 -18.78 29.79
CA ALA A 1146 24.01 -19.96 30.65
C ALA A 1146 24.23 -19.58 32.12
N GLY A 1147 25.15 -18.65 32.38
CA GLY A 1147 25.40 -18.09 33.71
C GLY A 1147 24.17 -17.42 34.31
N MET A 1148 23.49 -16.55 33.56
CA MET A 1148 22.22 -15.94 33.99
C MET A 1148 21.15 -16.98 34.28
N SER A 1149 21.02 -18.00 33.41
CA SER A 1149 20.05 -19.09 33.59
C SER A 1149 20.36 -19.94 34.82
N LEU A 1150 21.63 -20.18 35.14
CA LEU A 1150 22.06 -20.90 36.33
C LEU A 1150 21.78 -20.09 37.59
N LEU A 1151 22.12 -18.78 37.58
CA LEU A 1151 21.84 -17.87 38.70
C LEU A 1151 20.35 -17.82 39.03
N VAL A 1152 19.48 -17.70 38.03
CA VAL A 1152 18.02 -17.75 38.23
C VAL A 1152 17.54 -19.12 38.71
N GLY A 1153 18.22 -20.21 38.35
CA GLY A 1153 17.87 -21.55 38.82
C GLY A 1153 18.13 -21.72 40.32
N ILE A 1154 19.28 -21.20 40.77
CA ILE A 1154 19.69 -21.24 42.19
C ILE A 1154 18.89 -20.22 43.01
N PHE A 1155 18.63 -19.04 42.45
CA PHE A 1155 17.91 -17.95 43.08
C PHE A 1155 16.69 -17.52 42.25
N PRO A 1156 15.58 -18.30 42.27
CA PRO A 1156 14.36 -17.93 41.55
C PRO A 1156 13.79 -16.57 41.96
N GLY A 1157 14.07 -16.11 43.18
CA GLY A 1157 13.72 -14.78 43.68
C GLY A 1157 14.19 -13.63 42.79
N ILE A 1158 15.30 -13.81 42.04
CA ILE A 1158 15.79 -12.80 41.08
C ILE A 1158 14.74 -12.41 40.04
N LEU A 1159 13.92 -13.38 39.61
CA LEU A 1159 12.80 -13.12 38.71
C LEU A 1159 11.49 -12.97 39.46
N LEU A 1160 11.24 -13.82 40.47
CA LEU A 1160 9.94 -13.89 41.13
C LEU A 1160 9.61 -12.62 41.94
N VAL A 1161 10.60 -11.96 42.56
CA VAL A 1161 10.36 -10.72 43.32
C VAL A 1161 9.89 -9.59 42.37
N PRO A 1162 10.62 -9.25 41.29
CA PRO A 1162 10.11 -8.30 40.30
C PRO A 1162 8.79 -8.73 39.66
N ILE A 1163 8.58 -10.02 39.41
CA ILE A 1163 7.32 -10.53 38.85
C ILE A 1163 6.15 -10.30 39.83
N SER A 1164 6.36 -10.51 41.13
CA SER A 1164 5.33 -10.27 42.15
C SER A 1164 4.97 -8.78 42.22
N GLU A 1165 5.96 -7.89 42.13
CA GLU A 1165 5.76 -6.44 42.03
C GLU A 1165 5.01 -6.03 40.76
N ILE A 1166 5.40 -6.59 39.60
CA ILE A 1166 4.69 -6.39 38.33
C ILE A 1166 3.22 -6.78 38.47
N MET A 1167 2.96 -7.98 39.01
CA MET A 1167 1.59 -8.48 39.21
C MET A 1167 0.79 -7.55 40.11
N SER A 1168 1.37 -7.14 41.25
CA SER A 1168 0.73 -6.19 42.17
C SER A 1168 0.42 -4.85 41.50
N SER A 1169 1.36 -4.29 40.71
CA SER A 1169 1.16 -3.02 40.00
C SER A 1169 0.06 -3.07 38.93
N MET A 1170 -0.20 -4.26 38.37
CA MET A 1170 -1.24 -4.51 37.37
C MET A 1170 -2.59 -4.87 38.00
N GLY A 1171 -2.72 -4.84 39.33
CA GLY A 1171 -3.92 -5.25 40.06
C GLY A 1171 -4.16 -6.76 40.04
N LEU A 1172 -3.14 -7.56 39.71
CA LEU A 1172 -3.17 -9.02 39.77
C LEU A 1172 -2.74 -9.45 41.18
N GLY A 1173 -3.31 -10.55 41.70
CA GLY A 1173 -2.95 -11.04 43.03
C GLY A 1173 -1.45 -11.36 43.12
N SER A 1174 -0.80 -10.97 44.22
CA SER A 1174 0.65 -11.16 44.44
C SER A 1174 0.98 -12.57 44.92
N ILE A 1175 2.27 -12.90 44.89
CA ILE A 1175 2.82 -14.14 45.44
C ILE A 1175 3.83 -13.83 46.55
N ASP A 1176 3.83 -14.66 47.59
CA ASP A 1176 4.77 -14.54 48.70
C ASP A 1176 6.13 -15.10 48.30
N VAL A 1177 7.08 -14.20 48.03
CA VAL A 1177 8.42 -14.56 47.55
C VAL A 1177 9.49 -13.67 48.17
N THR A 1178 10.68 -14.22 48.32
CA THR A 1178 11.87 -13.49 48.78
C THR A 1178 13.04 -13.82 47.86
N TRP A 1179 14.08 -12.97 47.86
CA TRP A 1179 15.25 -13.13 47.00
C TRP A 1179 15.96 -14.49 47.15
N PHE A 1180 15.99 -15.02 48.37
CA PHE A 1180 16.67 -16.28 48.72
C PHE A 1180 15.72 -17.38 49.22
N GLY A 1181 14.41 -17.16 49.15
CA GLY A 1181 13.42 -18.07 49.72
C GLY A 1181 13.12 -19.31 48.88
N ALA A 1182 12.23 -20.16 49.42
CA ALA A 1182 11.67 -21.28 48.70
C ALA A 1182 10.72 -20.83 47.57
N LEU A 1183 10.38 -21.75 46.66
CA LEU A 1183 9.38 -21.46 45.63
C LEU A 1183 7.99 -21.25 46.25
N PRO A 1184 7.18 -20.32 45.73
CA PRO A 1184 5.82 -20.09 46.22
C PRO A 1184 4.90 -21.27 45.88
N GLY A 1185 3.84 -21.45 46.68
CA GLY A 1185 2.84 -22.50 46.52
C GLY A 1185 2.96 -23.65 47.54
N PRO A 1186 1.98 -24.55 47.59
CA PRO A 1186 1.96 -25.66 48.54
C PRO A 1186 3.08 -26.67 48.24
N GLY A 1187 3.73 -27.19 49.28
CA GLY A 1187 4.87 -28.08 49.12
C GLY A 1187 6.13 -27.38 48.60
N SER A 1188 6.33 -26.12 49.00
CA SER A 1188 7.51 -25.31 48.68
C SER A 1188 8.81 -26.04 49.03
N TRP A 1189 9.71 -26.18 48.06
CA TRP A 1189 11.06 -26.70 48.28
C TRP A 1189 12.09 -25.61 48.00
N HIS A 1190 13.28 -25.73 48.59
CA HIS A 1190 14.31 -24.69 48.54
C HIS A 1190 15.35 -25.00 47.44
N PRO A 1191 15.50 -24.13 46.42
CA PRO A 1191 16.42 -24.36 45.30
C PRO A 1191 17.89 -24.45 45.71
N ILE A 1192 18.30 -23.58 46.63
CA ILE A 1192 19.67 -23.56 47.19
C ILE A 1192 20.01 -24.89 47.86
N THR A 1193 19.13 -25.44 48.71
CA THR A 1193 19.43 -26.69 49.43
C THR A 1193 19.62 -27.85 48.45
N LEU A 1194 18.75 -27.96 47.45
CA LEU A 1194 18.88 -28.96 46.40
C LEU A 1194 20.19 -28.79 45.59
N THR A 1195 20.54 -27.55 45.27
CA THR A 1195 21.78 -27.24 44.54
C THR A 1195 23.00 -27.63 45.37
N LEU A 1196 23.04 -27.29 46.66
CA LEU A 1196 24.13 -27.66 47.57
C LEU A 1196 24.26 -29.19 47.67
N MET A 1197 23.15 -29.91 47.81
CA MET A 1197 23.17 -31.38 47.83
C MET A 1197 23.73 -31.96 46.53
N LEU A 1198 23.32 -31.44 45.38
CA LEU A 1198 23.84 -31.89 44.08
C LEU A 1198 25.32 -31.56 43.87
N VAL A 1199 25.79 -30.40 44.34
CA VAL A 1199 27.21 -30.03 44.31
C VAL A 1199 28.01 -30.98 45.20
N LEU A 1200 27.55 -31.25 46.43
CA LEU A 1200 28.22 -32.20 47.33
C LEU A 1200 28.29 -33.61 46.74
N LEU A 1201 27.18 -34.10 46.16
CA LEU A 1201 27.13 -35.39 45.46
C LEU A 1201 28.09 -35.42 44.26
N SER A 1202 28.15 -34.33 43.49
CA SER A 1202 29.04 -34.21 42.32
C SER A 1202 30.51 -34.18 42.74
N VAL A 1203 30.86 -33.46 43.81
CA VAL A 1203 32.23 -33.41 44.36
C VAL A 1203 32.63 -34.78 44.88
N PHE A 1204 31.76 -35.46 45.63
CA PHE A 1204 32.01 -36.82 46.13
C PHE A 1204 32.19 -37.81 44.96
N GLY A 1205 31.33 -37.74 43.95
CA GLY A 1205 31.43 -38.57 42.74
C GLY A 1205 32.71 -38.30 41.95
N TRP A 1206 33.12 -37.04 41.81
CA TRP A 1206 34.37 -36.65 41.15
C TRP A 1206 35.61 -37.12 41.92
N LEU A 1207 35.61 -36.98 43.25
CA LEU A 1207 36.67 -37.49 44.12
C LEU A 1207 36.75 -39.02 44.03
N PHE A 1208 35.61 -39.72 44.12
CA PHE A 1208 35.53 -41.17 43.95
C PHE A 1208 36.08 -41.61 42.58
N TYR A 1209 35.70 -40.92 41.50
CA TYR A 1209 36.22 -41.18 40.16
C TYR A 1209 37.73 -40.96 40.06
N ARG A 1210 38.28 -39.88 40.64
CA ARG A 1210 39.74 -39.65 40.66
C ARG A 1210 40.50 -40.67 41.50
N LEU A 1211 39.92 -41.10 42.62
CA LEU A 1211 40.54 -42.09 43.52
C LEU A 1211 40.45 -43.52 42.97
N SER A 1212 39.50 -43.82 42.09
CA SER A 1212 39.30 -45.17 41.54
C SER A 1212 40.37 -45.62 40.53
N ASN A 1213 41.26 -44.72 40.10
CA ASN A 1213 42.39 -44.97 39.20
C ASN A 1213 42.03 -45.74 37.90
N GLN A 1214 40.78 -45.63 37.44
CA GLN A 1214 40.30 -46.34 36.25
C GLN A 1214 40.97 -45.78 34.99
N GLN A 1215 41.65 -46.66 34.23
CA GLN A 1215 42.19 -46.32 32.92
C GLN A 1215 41.05 -46.16 31.91
N ILE A 1216 41.18 -45.18 31.00
CA ILE A 1216 40.29 -45.04 29.84
C ILE A 1216 40.55 -46.25 28.95
N VAL A 1217 39.55 -47.14 28.81
CA VAL A 1217 39.62 -48.29 27.90
C VAL A 1217 38.87 -47.93 26.62
N ASP A 1218 39.60 -47.82 25.50
CA ASP A 1218 38.99 -47.77 24.17
C ASP A 1218 38.57 -49.19 23.78
N ILE A 1219 37.27 -49.46 23.86
CA ILE A 1219 36.65 -50.72 23.45
C ILE A 1219 36.10 -50.60 22.03
N HIS A 1220 36.36 -51.62 21.20
CA HIS A 1220 35.68 -51.77 19.91
C HIS A 1220 34.17 -51.90 20.12
N LEU A 1221 33.38 -51.39 19.16
CA LEU A 1221 31.93 -51.41 19.23
C LEU A 1221 31.43 -52.86 19.39
N HIS A 1222 30.60 -53.11 20.40
CA HIS A 1222 30.10 -54.45 20.68
C HIS A 1222 29.06 -54.87 19.62
N SER A 1223 29.53 -55.58 18.60
CA SER A 1223 28.73 -56.04 17.45
C SER A 1223 28.08 -57.41 17.67
N CYS A 1224 28.01 -57.90 18.91
CA CYS A 1224 27.53 -59.25 19.25
C CYS A 1224 28.21 -60.38 18.44
N GLY A 1225 29.48 -60.21 18.05
CA GLY A 1225 30.26 -61.20 17.30
C GLY A 1225 30.26 -61.04 15.77
N VAL A 1226 29.55 -60.03 15.24
CA VAL A 1226 29.53 -59.72 13.80
C VAL A 1226 30.78 -58.87 13.45
N THR A 1227 31.59 -59.31 12.48
CA THR A 1227 32.91 -58.69 12.20
C THR A 1227 32.94 -57.84 10.93
N ASP A 1228 31.84 -57.87 10.18
CA ASP A 1228 31.65 -57.30 8.84
C ASP A 1228 30.69 -56.11 8.81
N ILE A 1229 30.25 -55.60 9.96
CA ILE A 1229 29.47 -54.36 10.04
C ILE A 1229 30.41 -53.17 9.89
N ASP A 1230 30.18 -52.35 8.87
CA ASP A 1230 30.90 -51.10 8.73
C ASP A 1230 30.58 -50.18 9.92
N SER A 1231 31.60 -49.48 10.40
CA SER A 1231 31.49 -48.54 11.53
C SER A 1231 30.36 -47.50 11.33
N ALA A 1232 30.13 -47.09 10.08
CA ALA A 1232 29.03 -46.21 9.70
C ALA A 1232 27.63 -46.81 9.93
N ASP A 1233 27.46 -48.12 9.75
CA ASP A 1233 26.18 -48.82 9.88
C ASP A 1233 25.78 -49.07 11.34
N ALA A 1234 26.75 -48.98 12.26
CA ALA A 1234 26.51 -49.08 13.71
C ALA A 1234 25.95 -47.78 14.33
N HIS A 1235 25.85 -46.69 13.57
CA HIS A 1235 25.40 -45.40 14.08
C HIS A 1235 23.87 -45.30 14.14
N VAL A 1236 23.33 -45.06 15.33
CA VAL A 1236 21.88 -44.85 15.52
C VAL A 1236 21.52 -43.42 15.12
N ASN A 1237 21.00 -43.29 13.90
CA ASN A 1237 20.59 -42.00 13.37
C ASN A 1237 19.33 -41.42 14.06
N ALA A 1238 19.05 -40.14 13.79
CA ALA A 1238 17.89 -39.47 14.38
C ALA A 1238 16.57 -40.01 13.84
N SER A 1239 16.55 -40.65 12.67
CA SER A 1239 15.34 -41.25 12.09
C SER A 1239 14.89 -42.53 12.82
N SER A 1240 15.83 -43.40 13.23
CA SER A 1240 15.58 -44.68 13.89
C SER A 1240 15.38 -44.55 15.40
N LEU A 1241 16.00 -43.56 16.05
CA LEU A 1241 15.83 -43.35 17.49
C LEU A 1241 14.35 -43.07 17.83
N TYR A 1242 13.75 -43.85 18.73
CA TYR A 1242 12.30 -43.79 19.07
C TYR A 1242 11.34 -44.17 17.92
N GLU A 1243 11.70 -45.16 17.09
CA GLU A 1243 10.85 -45.60 15.97
C GLU A 1243 9.41 -45.91 16.38
N ALA A 1244 9.19 -46.72 17.43
CA ALA A 1244 7.84 -47.10 17.86
C ALA A 1244 6.99 -45.90 18.33
N PRO A 1245 7.45 -45.02 19.25
CA PRO A 1245 6.75 -43.77 19.58
C PRO A 1245 6.48 -42.88 18.38
N LYS A 1246 7.45 -42.71 17.47
CA LYS A 1246 7.26 -41.90 16.25
C LYS A 1246 6.20 -42.49 15.33
N LYS A 1247 6.17 -43.82 15.16
CA LYS A 1247 5.16 -44.51 14.35
C LYS A 1247 3.76 -44.30 14.93
N LEU A 1248 3.62 -44.38 16.26
CA LEU A 1248 2.37 -44.07 16.94
C LEU A 1248 1.94 -42.62 16.69
N ILE A 1249 2.82 -41.64 16.95
CA ILE A 1249 2.51 -40.22 16.76
C ILE A 1249 2.17 -39.94 15.28
N ARG A 1250 2.91 -40.51 14.33
CA ARG A 1250 2.62 -40.36 12.89
C ARG A 1250 1.25 -40.93 12.53
N THR A 1251 0.90 -42.10 13.08
CA THR A 1251 -0.42 -42.73 12.84
C THR A 1251 -1.56 -41.88 13.42
N LEU A 1252 -1.35 -41.25 14.57
CA LEU A 1252 -2.33 -40.38 15.21
C LEU A 1252 -2.50 -39.03 14.50
N LEU A 1253 -1.39 -38.41 14.06
CA LEU A 1253 -1.41 -37.06 13.48
C LEU A 1253 -1.61 -37.05 11.96
N PHE A 1254 -1.18 -38.09 11.25
CA PHE A 1254 -1.28 -38.20 9.80
C PHE A 1254 -2.08 -39.47 9.46
N SER A 1255 -3.40 -39.32 9.30
CA SER A 1255 -4.24 -40.40 8.78
C SER A 1255 -3.72 -40.87 7.42
N LYS A 1256 -3.63 -42.20 7.21
CA LYS A 1256 -3.09 -42.85 6.01
C LYS A 1256 -3.64 -42.25 4.70
N LYS A 1257 -2.94 -41.26 4.15
CA LYS A 1257 -2.88 -41.01 2.71
C LYS A 1257 -1.41 -40.85 2.36
N GLN A 1258 -0.96 -41.71 1.44
CA GLN A 1258 0.42 -41.92 0.97
C GLN A 1258 1.19 -43.00 1.76
N ALA A 1259 0.81 -44.25 1.47
CA ALA A 1259 1.83 -45.28 1.21
C ALA A 1259 2.18 -45.18 -0.28
#